data_AF-A0A812WWH6-F1
#
_entry.id   AF-A0A812WWH6-F1
#
_cell.length_a   1.000
_cell.length_b   1.000
_cell.length_c   1.000
_cell.angle_alpha   90.00
_cell.angle_beta   90.00
_cell.angle_gamma   90.00
#
_symmetry.space_group_name_H-M   'P 1'
#
loop_
_entity.id
_entity.type
_entity.pdbx_description
1 polymer ?
#
loop_
_entity_poly.entity_id
_entity_poly.type
_entity_poly.pdbx_seq_one_letter_code
_entity_poly.pdbx_strand_id
1 'polypeptide(L)'
;MAVWGPYHHRLAEKIRLKGIRLNSQGEIVPVEINGPADFESWRESYSVFRTGCIMFGQISPARLDGYEHHIRSYHERYGRGCWALLYQADVRARLELAERLRRQGKEDRDNAISAGATHDFDPKKPWEWVWNMIVKDHAFWHRELEEPALLILAKTQKASQLLGTDAPVDAPGNLGVDRPPSAPSAPVKRKRDDNVRQHMTGEEGLLTHNRHGLRPPQPPFQNPIFEPKWGSGRGGQRQDLAGGGSVGLSDAQRTTDRPRFLHMFSGPAGREDGLAASLKSLALGCDCEEWDIVNGDAYDLADDATYQMLRQRISQGEFDRGLMGPPCHTFSNARRESDGGPRPLRPPGDRDIYGRPGLSPEEKEDVRLGTLLALRAADAFKLFYELGKPVILEQPARSEHNGAISMLNLPEIKRILEFEGIHHTKANFEDALSTCRHSKRWWRLPSTGAWKQAAHPPLKGKESNVPADQWHSSMILSTEARRAKFRFAPYLTKAAAAYPGGLNEYFARKLKGAHDNHSVKVTPWRLAGRWKNVLVRDEPNMQPCNDVANTGVVPHLSWSPALRGKQGLADEDVDMHLGGMRHPRRAMETITGYDCIGKAIFHTLDRYLDSQPDLQRQCLEAIGSNEAKAPSQEHIGEIRRELEALLGLEGHSHEQGLDYGMLGAWGRIAGDPDTDFIEGWLREGSPAGINGPIVDPGIFPQDDAQQDDDEGQDYFHDPAGHENYKSVEDDPMALPEIQRLIDTGYVKVFDDLESCQEWLGGPPLTSKLAMVTKVRSDGTTKRRLILDCRESGANSLAHKGGRVQLPRPTDLVDDSLYLLSRSKGEEVEALVLDFKDWFYSVPLQHAERRYFTTAYRERPGGPLRYIVFLTQTQGSKNAPIVCGRVAAFIGRLSQSLFLSDRARLQVYVDDPCFLMAGSQGQRDRLASILICLWMSLRIPLAFGKASCGADFTWIGVHCHIKAGKDGKVTVTGKTELMQEILEATEAHQKVNVISLRDLQKYVGKANYVAGVVDTWRPFLTDLWAVINSCGPESRPKNCVWTKQWAHVTALFLAFYRGEVGTLTREYRVSHYFGRVIKMRIVTDACPWGIGGFLAMHNTPIAYFSDALCDFDLELAEAERGSPDGQQVWESLALLVALRLWTSHWVKRGSIYTLDPTAYRLLAC
;
A
#
# COMPACT_ATOMS: atom_id res chain seq x y z
N MET A 1 17.67 -9.41 -16.14
CA MET A 1 17.05 -10.24 -15.06
C MET A 1 15.62 -10.75 -15.33
N ALA A 2 14.93 -10.37 -16.41
CA ALA A 2 13.49 -10.66 -16.58
C ALA A 2 13.07 -12.15 -16.73
N VAL A 3 14.01 -13.11 -16.76
CA VAL A 3 13.75 -14.53 -17.08
C VAL A 3 13.34 -15.39 -15.86
N TRP A 4 13.30 -14.80 -14.65
CA TRP A 4 13.15 -15.53 -13.38
C TRP A 4 11.93 -15.08 -12.54
N GLY A 5 10.89 -14.52 -13.18
CA GLY A 5 9.70 -14.01 -12.50
C GLY A 5 8.47 -14.93 -12.59
N PRO A 6 7.64 -15.06 -11.53
CA PRO A 6 6.42 -15.86 -11.57
C PRO A 6 5.29 -15.20 -12.39
N TYR A 7 4.44 -16.03 -12.97
CA TYR A 7 3.36 -15.69 -13.91
C TYR A 7 2.50 -14.46 -13.55
N HIS A 8 2.46 -13.44 -14.43
CA HIS A 8 1.29 -12.58 -14.69
C HIS A 8 1.56 -11.61 -15.85
N HIS A 9 0.50 -11.02 -16.41
CA HIS A 9 0.55 -9.98 -17.47
C HIS A 9 1.40 -8.75 -17.08
N ARG A 10 1.47 -8.43 -15.78
CA ARG A 10 2.37 -7.40 -15.20
C ARG A 10 3.87 -7.66 -15.43
N LEU A 11 4.25 -8.85 -15.92
CA LEU A 11 5.62 -9.15 -16.34
C LEU A 11 5.89 -8.78 -17.80
N ALA A 12 4.89 -8.63 -18.68
CA ALA A 12 5.13 -8.12 -20.04
C ALA A 12 5.78 -6.72 -20.02
N GLU A 13 5.32 -5.86 -19.11
CA GLU A 13 5.91 -4.53 -18.86
C GLU A 13 7.28 -4.54 -18.16
N LYS A 14 7.69 -5.67 -17.58
CA LYS A 14 9.00 -5.90 -16.94
C LYS A 14 9.97 -6.71 -17.81
N ILE A 15 9.46 -7.39 -18.84
CA ILE A 15 10.23 -8.12 -19.86
C ILE A 15 10.71 -7.15 -20.94
N ARG A 16 9.93 -6.08 -21.21
CA ARG A 16 10.42 -4.89 -21.92
C ARG A 16 11.67 -4.36 -21.21
N LEU A 17 12.83 -4.50 -21.85
CA LEU A 17 14.07 -3.84 -21.44
C LEU A 17 13.88 -2.34 -21.64
N LYS A 18 13.58 -1.62 -20.54
CA LYS A 18 13.37 -0.17 -20.57
C LYS A 18 14.72 0.54 -20.53
N GLY A 19 15.23 0.88 -21.71
CA GLY A 19 16.29 1.87 -21.84
C GLY A 19 15.78 3.28 -21.52
N ILE A 20 16.69 4.23 -21.35
CA ILE A 20 16.38 5.65 -21.21
C ILE A 20 16.84 6.39 -22.46
N ARG A 21 16.03 7.34 -22.95
CA ARG A 21 16.44 8.30 -23.99
C ARG A 21 15.94 9.69 -23.63
N LEU A 22 16.71 10.72 -23.99
CA LEU A 22 16.22 12.10 -23.96
C LEU A 22 15.33 12.38 -25.17
N ASN A 23 14.17 13.00 -24.95
CA ASN A 23 13.31 13.50 -26.03
C ASN A 23 13.85 14.82 -26.62
N SER A 24 13.18 15.36 -27.64
CA SER A 24 13.54 16.64 -28.28
C SER A 24 13.35 17.88 -27.39
N GLN A 25 12.86 17.72 -26.16
CA GLN A 25 12.69 18.76 -25.15
C GLN A 25 13.67 18.58 -23.97
N GLY A 26 14.55 17.57 -24.01
CA GLY A 26 15.55 17.29 -22.97
C GLY A 26 15.04 16.46 -21.79
N GLU A 27 13.84 15.89 -21.89
CA GLU A 27 13.21 15.10 -20.82
C GLU A 27 13.56 13.61 -20.91
N ILE A 28 13.63 12.95 -19.76
CA ILE A 28 13.88 11.50 -19.64
C ILE A 28 12.61 10.73 -20.01
N VAL A 29 12.66 10.02 -21.14
CA VAL A 29 11.58 9.13 -21.60
C VAL A 29 12.06 7.67 -21.61
N PRO A 30 11.31 6.72 -21.03
CA PRO A 30 11.62 5.30 -21.15
C PRO A 30 11.40 4.83 -22.60
N VAL A 31 12.33 4.04 -23.12
CA VAL A 31 12.28 3.46 -24.47
C VAL A 31 12.39 1.96 -24.38
N GLU A 32 11.50 1.25 -25.07
CA GLU A 32 11.49 -0.21 -25.10
C GLU A 32 12.56 -0.72 -26.06
N ILE A 33 13.39 -1.64 -25.57
CA ILE A 33 14.40 -2.35 -26.37
C ILE A 33 13.78 -3.65 -26.87
N ASN A 34 13.85 -3.87 -28.18
CA ASN A 34 13.30 -5.04 -28.86
C ASN A 34 14.12 -6.31 -28.60
N GLY A 35 13.53 -7.46 -28.88
CA GLY A 35 14.18 -8.77 -28.79
C GLY A 35 15.25 -9.01 -29.87
N PRO A 36 16.06 -10.07 -29.72
CA PRO A 36 17.19 -10.38 -30.60
C PRO A 36 16.78 -10.46 -32.08
N ALA A 37 17.53 -9.76 -32.94
CA ALA A 37 17.22 -9.63 -34.36
C ALA A 37 17.45 -10.93 -35.17
N ASP A 38 18.25 -11.87 -34.65
CA ASP A 38 18.50 -13.18 -35.25
C ASP A 38 18.80 -14.27 -34.20
N PHE A 39 18.96 -15.52 -34.70
CA PHE A 39 19.24 -16.70 -33.88
C PHE A 39 20.58 -16.63 -33.13
N GLU A 40 21.61 -16.00 -33.71
CA GLU A 40 22.91 -15.86 -33.04
C GLU A 40 22.79 -14.93 -31.83
N SER A 41 22.17 -13.76 -32.03
CA SER A 41 21.85 -12.80 -30.95
C SER A 41 21.00 -13.45 -29.85
N TRP A 42 20.08 -14.33 -30.23
CA TRP A 42 19.28 -15.12 -29.29
C TRP A 42 20.10 -16.19 -28.56
N ARG A 43 21.02 -16.91 -29.23
CA ARG A 43 21.86 -17.92 -28.60
C ARG A 43 22.76 -17.32 -27.53
N GLU A 44 23.39 -16.17 -27.79
CA GLU A 44 24.19 -15.49 -26.77
C GLU A 44 23.33 -15.04 -25.58
N SER A 45 22.11 -14.55 -25.84
CA SER A 45 21.13 -14.22 -24.80
C SER A 45 20.66 -15.46 -24.01
N TYR A 46 20.53 -16.61 -24.68
CA TYR A 46 20.17 -17.91 -24.09
C TYR A 46 21.33 -18.51 -23.28
N SER A 47 22.58 -18.29 -23.68
CA SER A 47 23.79 -18.73 -22.97
C SER A 47 23.85 -18.16 -21.53
N VAL A 48 23.46 -16.89 -21.35
CA VAL A 48 23.33 -16.26 -20.02
C VAL A 48 22.26 -16.94 -19.16
N PHE A 49 21.09 -17.25 -19.75
CA PHE A 49 20.02 -17.98 -19.06
C PHE A 49 20.43 -19.41 -18.69
N ARG A 50 20.99 -20.16 -19.66
CA ARG A 50 21.55 -21.51 -19.51
C ARG A 50 22.56 -21.58 -18.37
N THR A 51 23.47 -20.61 -18.29
CA THR A 51 24.46 -20.51 -17.21
C THR A 51 23.79 -20.35 -15.85
N GLY A 52 22.77 -19.48 -15.73
CA GLY A 52 21.97 -19.35 -14.52
C GLY A 52 21.24 -20.65 -14.12
N CYS A 53 20.61 -21.35 -15.08
CA CYS A 53 19.94 -22.64 -14.83
C CYS A 53 20.88 -23.70 -14.25
N ILE A 54 22.12 -23.74 -14.74
CA ILE A 54 23.18 -24.65 -14.30
C ILE A 54 23.68 -24.24 -12.89
N MET A 55 23.93 -22.95 -12.65
CA MET A 55 24.35 -22.44 -11.33
C MET A 55 23.31 -22.71 -10.22
N PHE A 56 22.02 -22.62 -10.52
CA PHE A 56 20.96 -22.98 -9.58
C PHE A 56 20.71 -24.50 -9.48
N GLY A 57 21.38 -25.33 -10.29
CA GLY A 57 21.26 -26.79 -10.29
C GLY A 57 19.87 -27.33 -10.65
N GLN A 58 19.00 -26.49 -11.23
CA GLN A 58 17.58 -26.77 -11.46
C GLN A 58 17.28 -27.50 -12.78
N ILE A 59 18.15 -27.35 -13.78
CA ILE A 59 18.02 -27.96 -15.11
C ILE A 59 19.40 -28.46 -15.53
N SER A 60 19.51 -29.69 -16.01
CA SER A 60 20.77 -30.24 -16.51
C SER A 60 21.17 -29.62 -17.87
N PRO A 61 22.48 -29.51 -18.18
CA PRO A 61 22.95 -28.99 -19.46
C PRO A 61 22.29 -29.67 -20.67
N ALA A 62 22.13 -31.00 -20.63
CA ALA A 62 21.53 -31.78 -21.72
C ALA A 62 20.09 -31.37 -22.09
N ARG A 63 19.28 -30.83 -21.16
CA ARG A 63 17.94 -30.31 -21.48
C ARG A 63 17.98 -28.90 -22.08
N LEU A 64 18.92 -28.08 -21.62
CA LEU A 64 19.13 -26.73 -22.13
C LEU A 64 19.69 -26.79 -23.56
N ASP A 65 20.67 -27.66 -23.78
CA ASP A 65 21.29 -27.93 -25.08
C ASP A 65 20.26 -28.57 -26.06
N GLY A 66 19.40 -29.47 -25.56
CA GLY A 66 18.28 -30.01 -26.31
C GLY A 66 17.23 -28.97 -26.71
N TYR A 67 16.96 -27.98 -25.85
CA TYR A 67 16.06 -26.86 -26.17
C TYR A 67 16.69 -25.90 -27.19
N GLU A 68 17.98 -25.57 -27.05
CA GLU A 68 18.69 -24.75 -28.04
C GLU A 68 18.71 -25.44 -29.42
N HIS A 69 18.97 -26.75 -29.46
CA HIS A 69 18.92 -27.54 -30.69
C HIS A 69 17.51 -27.58 -31.31
N HIS A 70 16.46 -27.64 -30.50
CA HIS A 70 15.06 -27.58 -30.97
C HIS A 70 14.77 -26.25 -31.69
N ILE A 71 15.11 -25.12 -31.06
CA ILE A 71 14.97 -23.78 -31.67
C ILE A 71 15.84 -23.65 -32.93
N ARG A 72 17.07 -24.16 -32.90
CA ARG A 72 17.98 -24.17 -34.05
C ARG A 72 17.39 -24.95 -35.23
N SER A 73 16.81 -26.13 -34.99
CA SER A 73 16.21 -26.97 -36.04
C SER A 73 15.06 -26.25 -36.77
N TYR A 74 14.27 -25.44 -36.04
CA TYR A 74 13.25 -24.60 -36.64
C TYR A 74 13.81 -23.37 -37.38
N HIS A 75 14.90 -22.77 -36.88
CA HIS A 75 15.59 -21.70 -37.59
C HIS A 75 16.17 -22.19 -38.93
N GLU A 76 16.77 -23.38 -38.95
CA GLU A 76 17.30 -24.03 -40.16
C GLU A 76 16.18 -24.41 -41.14
N ARG A 77 15.04 -24.92 -40.63
CA ARG A 77 13.90 -25.38 -41.44
C ARG A 77 13.07 -24.25 -42.06
N TYR A 78 12.88 -23.12 -41.36
CA TYR A 78 12.01 -22.02 -41.81
C TYR A 78 12.77 -20.73 -42.17
N GLY A 79 14.06 -20.63 -41.81
CA GLY A 79 14.96 -19.55 -42.21
C GLY A 79 14.71 -18.20 -41.53
N ARG A 80 15.60 -17.25 -41.81
CA ARG A 80 15.58 -15.88 -41.23
C ARG A 80 14.25 -15.13 -41.44
N GLY A 81 13.53 -15.41 -42.53
CA GLY A 81 12.23 -14.79 -42.81
C GLY A 81 11.13 -15.10 -41.79
N CYS A 82 11.25 -16.19 -41.04
CA CYS A 82 10.33 -16.58 -39.97
C CYS A 82 10.90 -16.32 -38.56
N TRP A 83 12.05 -15.64 -38.42
CA TRP A 83 12.74 -15.50 -37.13
C TRP A 83 11.89 -14.85 -36.04
N ALA A 84 11.20 -13.73 -36.32
CA ALA A 84 10.37 -13.05 -35.33
C ALA A 84 9.21 -13.94 -34.81
N LEU A 85 8.69 -14.84 -35.65
CA LEU A 85 7.66 -15.81 -35.26
C LEU A 85 8.25 -16.91 -34.37
N LEU A 86 9.44 -17.42 -34.70
CA LEU A 86 10.18 -18.39 -33.88
C LEU A 86 10.52 -17.81 -32.49
N TYR A 87 10.97 -16.54 -32.44
CA TYR A 87 11.22 -15.86 -31.17
C TYR A 87 9.93 -15.66 -30.34
N GLN A 88 8.82 -15.28 -30.98
CA GLN A 88 7.51 -15.22 -30.30
C GLN A 88 7.08 -16.58 -29.73
N ALA A 89 7.28 -17.67 -30.49
CA ALA A 89 6.99 -19.02 -30.04
C ALA A 89 7.89 -19.45 -28.87
N ASP A 90 9.19 -19.13 -28.89
CA ASP A 90 10.12 -19.34 -27.76
C ASP A 90 9.71 -18.56 -26.50
N VAL A 91 9.34 -17.28 -26.64
CA VAL A 91 8.87 -16.45 -25.52
C VAL A 91 7.59 -17.04 -24.91
N ARG A 92 6.59 -17.43 -25.74
CA ARG A 92 5.38 -18.10 -25.26
C ARG A 92 5.67 -19.48 -24.67
N ALA A 93 6.63 -20.23 -25.21
CA ALA A 93 7.02 -21.52 -24.66
C ALA A 93 7.58 -21.37 -23.24
N ARG A 94 8.54 -20.47 -23.04
CA ARG A 94 9.20 -20.24 -21.75
C ARG A 94 8.29 -19.57 -20.70
N LEU A 95 7.28 -18.81 -21.10
CA LEU A 95 6.36 -18.11 -20.17
C LEU A 95 5.04 -18.84 -19.91
N GLU A 96 4.44 -19.46 -20.92
CA GLU A 96 3.11 -20.09 -20.81
C GLU A 96 3.18 -21.62 -20.77
N LEU A 97 3.89 -22.24 -21.73
CA LEU A 97 3.93 -23.69 -21.83
C LEU A 97 4.72 -24.30 -20.66
N ALA A 98 5.85 -23.70 -20.27
CA ALA A 98 6.65 -24.17 -19.16
C ALA A 98 5.86 -24.24 -17.83
N GLU A 99 5.07 -23.21 -17.51
CA GLU A 99 4.23 -23.18 -16.31
C GLU A 99 3.02 -24.12 -16.42
N ARG A 100 2.44 -24.29 -17.62
CA ARG A 100 1.38 -25.27 -17.87
C ARG A 100 1.87 -26.70 -17.63
N LEU A 101 3.02 -27.04 -18.22
CA LEU A 101 3.70 -28.33 -18.02
C LEU A 101 4.09 -28.54 -16.56
N ARG A 102 4.53 -27.49 -15.84
CA ARG A 102 4.87 -27.61 -14.41
C ARG A 102 3.65 -27.96 -13.54
N ARG A 103 2.47 -27.42 -13.84
CA ARG A 103 1.22 -27.76 -13.14
C ARG A 103 0.77 -29.16 -13.50
N GLN A 104 0.69 -29.47 -14.79
CA GLN A 104 0.35 -30.80 -15.27
C GLN A 104 1.28 -31.88 -14.68
N GLY A 105 2.61 -31.70 -14.74
CA GLY A 105 3.57 -32.67 -14.20
C GLY A 105 3.43 -32.90 -12.69
N LYS A 106 2.95 -31.90 -11.94
CA LYS A 106 2.58 -32.07 -10.52
C LYS A 106 1.28 -32.86 -10.38
N GLU A 107 0.24 -32.49 -11.11
CA GLU A 107 -1.07 -33.16 -11.07
C GLU A 107 -0.96 -34.64 -11.51
N ASP A 108 -0.26 -34.91 -12.61
CA ASP A 108 0.05 -36.26 -13.12
C ASP A 108 0.87 -37.07 -12.10
N ARG A 109 1.81 -36.44 -11.38
CA ARG A 109 2.56 -37.09 -10.28
C ARG A 109 1.66 -37.41 -9.08
N ASP A 110 0.82 -36.47 -8.66
CA ASP A 110 -0.04 -36.64 -7.49
C ASP A 110 -1.13 -37.71 -7.76
N ASN A 111 -1.61 -37.77 -9.01
CA ASN A 111 -2.46 -38.85 -9.52
C ASN A 111 -1.72 -40.20 -9.55
N ALA A 112 -0.49 -40.24 -10.07
CA ALA A 112 0.31 -41.47 -10.12
C ALA A 112 0.61 -42.03 -8.73
N ILE A 113 1.03 -41.18 -7.78
CA ILE A 113 1.27 -41.56 -6.38
C ILE A 113 -0.01 -42.11 -5.75
N SER A 114 -1.16 -41.45 -5.98
CA SER A 114 -2.48 -41.92 -5.50
C SER A 114 -2.91 -43.26 -6.11
N ALA A 115 -2.40 -43.61 -7.29
CA ALA A 115 -2.59 -44.90 -7.96
C ALA A 115 -1.49 -45.95 -7.64
N GLY A 116 -0.55 -45.64 -6.74
CA GLY A 116 0.57 -46.53 -6.38
C GLY A 116 1.68 -46.63 -7.44
N ALA A 117 1.72 -45.69 -8.40
CA ALA A 117 2.72 -45.62 -9.47
C ALA A 117 3.74 -44.49 -9.25
N THR A 118 4.89 -44.58 -9.92
CA THR A 118 5.92 -43.54 -9.95
C THR A 118 5.77 -42.62 -11.17
N HIS A 119 6.28 -41.39 -11.06
CA HIS A 119 6.27 -40.40 -12.15
C HIS A 119 7.54 -39.53 -12.10
N ASP A 120 8.09 -39.19 -13.27
CA ASP A 120 9.41 -38.54 -13.44
C ASP A 120 9.49 -37.08 -12.95
N PHE A 121 8.41 -36.50 -12.43
CA PHE A 121 8.37 -35.10 -11.98
C PHE A 121 8.86 -34.94 -10.53
N ASP A 122 10.14 -34.58 -10.36
CA ASP A 122 10.71 -34.23 -9.05
C ASP A 122 10.27 -32.80 -8.62
N PRO A 123 9.57 -32.62 -7.48
CA PRO A 123 9.19 -31.30 -6.97
C PRO A 123 10.39 -30.44 -6.52
N LYS A 124 11.58 -31.03 -6.30
CA LYS A 124 12.81 -30.32 -5.93
C LYS A 124 13.60 -29.84 -7.15
N LYS A 125 13.33 -30.41 -8.34
CA LYS A 125 13.87 -30.01 -9.66
C LYS A 125 12.78 -30.04 -10.74
N PRO A 126 11.66 -29.30 -10.56
CA PRO A 126 10.49 -29.41 -11.43
C PRO A 126 10.81 -29.01 -12.88
N TRP A 127 11.81 -28.15 -13.06
CA TRP A 127 12.21 -27.61 -14.36
C TRP A 127 12.96 -28.60 -15.26
N GLU A 128 13.63 -29.61 -14.70
CA GLU A 128 14.29 -30.69 -15.46
C GLU A 128 13.25 -31.50 -16.28
N TRP A 129 12.10 -31.82 -15.67
CA TRP A 129 10.99 -32.49 -16.35
C TRP A 129 10.29 -31.56 -17.36
N VAL A 130 10.06 -30.29 -16.97
CA VAL A 130 9.41 -29.30 -17.85
C VAL A 130 10.23 -29.06 -19.12
N TRP A 131 11.56 -28.88 -19.02
CA TRP A 131 12.42 -28.69 -20.20
C TRP A 131 12.60 -29.97 -21.05
N ASN A 132 12.32 -31.15 -20.49
CA ASN A 132 12.20 -32.41 -21.26
C ASN A 132 10.87 -32.50 -22.03
N MET A 133 9.77 -31.94 -21.49
CA MET A 133 8.45 -31.96 -22.14
C MET A 133 8.19 -30.79 -23.10
N ILE A 134 8.77 -29.62 -22.86
CA ILE A 134 8.57 -28.41 -23.69
C ILE A 134 9.03 -28.60 -25.16
N VAL A 135 10.02 -29.47 -25.38
CA VAL A 135 10.53 -29.88 -26.70
C VAL A 135 9.61 -30.92 -27.37
N LYS A 136 8.82 -31.66 -26.59
CA LYS A 136 7.95 -32.76 -27.03
C LYS A 136 6.50 -32.36 -27.28
N ASP A 137 6.07 -31.17 -26.87
CA ASP A 137 4.73 -30.64 -27.18
C ASP A 137 4.62 -30.20 -28.65
N HIS A 138 4.51 -31.19 -29.53
CA HIS A 138 4.29 -30.97 -30.96
C HIS A 138 3.01 -30.17 -31.22
N ALA A 139 1.98 -30.24 -30.37
CA ALA A 139 0.72 -29.51 -30.57
C ALA A 139 0.87 -28.01 -30.29
N PHE A 140 1.75 -27.61 -29.36
CA PHE A 140 2.16 -26.22 -29.18
C PHE A 140 2.97 -25.73 -30.38
N TRP A 141 4.07 -26.40 -30.73
CA TRP A 141 4.97 -25.91 -31.79
C TRP A 141 4.29 -25.91 -33.16
N HIS A 142 3.39 -26.86 -33.44
CA HIS A 142 2.62 -26.86 -34.69
C HIS A 142 1.74 -25.60 -34.81
N ARG A 143 0.98 -25.26 -33.76
CA ARG A 143 0.04 -24.13 -33.75
C ARG A 143 0.74 -22.76 -33.69
N GLU A 144 1.74 -22.61 -32.83
CA GLU A 144 2.40 -21.32 -32.60
C GLU A 144 3.46 -20.98 -33.67
N LEU A 145 3.99 -21.99 -34.37
CA LEU A 145 5.11 -21.83 -35.29
C LEU A 145 4.95 -22.52 -36.65
N GLU A 146 4.63 -23.82 -36.72
CA GLU A 146 4.62 -24.51 -38.02
C GLU A 146 3.50 -24.05 -38.96
N GLU A 147 2.24 -23.99 -38.51
CA GLU A 147 1.12 -23.48 -39.31
C GLU A 147 1.34 -22.03 -39.75
N PRO A 148 1.72 -21.08 -38.85
CA PRO A 148 1.94 -19.69 -39.27
C PRO A 148 3.18 -19.51 -40.16
N ALA A 149 4.26 -20.28 -39.95
CA ALA A 149 5.43 -20.25 -40.84
C ALA A 149 5.10 -20.75 -42.24
N LEU A 150 4.30 -21.82 -42.37
CA LEU A 150 3.82 -22.31 -43.66
C LEU A 150 2.96 -21.26 -44.39
N LEU A 151 2.09 -20.53 -43.68
CA LEU A 151 1.28 -19.44 -44.24
C LEU A 151 2.12 -18.23 -44.71
N ILE A 152 3.24 -17.95 -44.04
CA ILE A 152 4.20 -16.90 -44.44
C ILE A 152 5.00 -17.36 -45.67
N LEU A 153 5.51 -18.59 -45.68
CA LEU A 153 6.33 -19.13 -46.78
C LEU A 153 5.51 -19.36 -48.06
N ALA A 154 4.25 -19.79 -47.92
CA ALA A 154 3.28 -19.85 -49.02
C ALA A 154 2.78 -18.46 -49.49
N LYS A 155 3.19 -17.38 -48.81
CA LYS A 155 2.80 -15.98 -49.07
C LYS A 155 1.29 -15.71 -48.95
N THR A 156 0.55 -16.61 -48.31
CA THR A 156 -0.90 -16.47 -48.06
C THR A 156 -1.21 -15.44 -46.99
N GLN A 157 -0.27 -15.19 -46.06
CA GLN A 157 -0.37 -14.14 -45.05
C GLN A 157 0.99 -13.43 -44.86
N LYS A 158 0.97 -12.19 -44.37
CA LYS A 158 2.20 -11.45 -44.00
C LYS A 158 2.54 -11.73 -42.54
N ALA A 159 3.84 -11.79 -42.21
CA ALA A 159 4.30 -11.96 -40.82
C ALA A 159 3.69 -10.91 -39.86
N SER A 160 3.52 -9.67 -40.31
CA SER A 160 2.87 -8.58 -39.55
C SER A 160 1.37 -8.78 -39.26
N GLN A 161 0.77 -9.91 -39.68
CA GLN A 161 -0.61 -10.31 -39.36
C GLN A 161 -0.66 -11.49 -38.37
N LEU A 162 0.50 -12.10 -38.08
CA LEU A 162 0.68 -13.30 -37.25
C LEU A 162 1.57 -13.03 -36.02
N LEU A 163 2.37 -11.96 -36.05
CA LEU A 163 3.08 -11.42 -34.91
C LEU A 163 2.14 -10.62 -34.01
N GLY A 164 2.19 -10.89 -32.71
CA GLY A 164 1.52 -10.15 -31.64
C GLY A 164 2.44 -9.15 -30.94
N THR A 165 1.95 -8.57 -29.84
CA THR A 165 2.67 -7.58 -29.02
C THR A 165 3.68 -8.17 -28.04
N ASP A 166 3.75 -9.50 -27.96
CA ASP A 166 4.36 -10.21 -26.82
C ASP A 166 5.89 -10.33 -26.93
N ALA A 167 6.41 -10.17 -28.15
CA ALA A 167 7.82 -10.35 -28.49
C ALA A 167 8.21 -9.47 -29.69
N PRO A 168 8.31 -8.13 -29.54
CA PRO A 168 8.74 -7.26 -30.62
C PRO A 168 10.20 -7.53 -31.00
N VAL A 169 10.49 -7.57 -32.30
CA VAL A 169 11.83 -7.79 -32.88
C VAL A 169 12.07 -6.74 -33.95
N ASP A 170 13.30 -6.22 -34.04
CA ASP A 170 13.66 -5.26 -35.09
C ASP A 170 13.53 -5.88 -36.48
N ALA A 171 12.73 -5.24 -37.33
CA ALA A 171 12.47 -5.75 -38.67
C ALA A 171 13.72 -5.61 -39.57
N PRO A 172 14.11 -6.67 -40.32
CA PRO A 172 15.27 -6.64 -41.22
C PRO A 172 15.00 -5.68 -42.39
N GLY A 173 15.49 -4.45 -42.27
CA GLY A 173 15.30 -3.38 -43.25
C GLY A 173 15.56 -1.95 -42.76
N ASN A 174 15.71 -1.72 -41.44
CA ASN A 174 15.87 -0.38 -40.86
C ASN A 174 17.31 -0.01 -40.41
N LEU A 175 18.33 -0.74 -40.88
CA LEU A 175 19.73 -0.39 -40.64
C LEU A 175 20.22 0.66 -41.65
N GLY A 176 20.34 1.91 -41.19
CA GLY A 176 21.29 2.92 -41.69
C GLY A 176 21.21 3.30 -43.17
N VAL A 177 20.40 4.30 -43.51
CA VAL A 177 20.68 5.21 -44.65
C VAL A 177 20.46 6.64 -44.19
N ASP A 178 21.52 7.44 -44.19
CA ASP A 178 21.44 8.86 -43.83
C ASP A 178 20.52 9.64 -44.77
N ARG A 179 19.77 10.59 -44.21
CA ARG A 179 19.20 11.71 -44.97
C ARG A 179 19.80 13.02 -44.45
N PRO A 180 20.52 13.78 -45.29
CA PRO A 180 21.10 15.05 -44.88
C PRO A 180 20.01 16.09 -44.58
N PRO A 181 20.30 17.09 -43.74
CA PRO A 181 19.33 18.11 -43.34
C PRO A 181 18.90 18.98 -44.53
N SER A 182 17.60 19.08 -44.77
CA SER A 182 17.02 19.92 -45.83
C SER A 182 16.98 21.39 -45.44
N ALA A 183 17.51 22.26 -46.33
CA ALA A 183 17.54 23.71 -46.20
C ALA A 183 16.13 24.37 -46.35
N PRO A 184 15.94 25.68 -46.06
CA PRO A 184 14.65 26.19 -45.58
C PRO A 184 13.67 26.79 -46.62
N SER A 185 12.38 26.70 -46.25
CA SER A 185 11.25 27.63 -46.48
C SER A 185 10.63 27.87 -47.89
N ALA A 186 9.34 27.49 -47.98
CA ALA A 186 8.23 28.14 -48.72
C ALA A 186 8.22 28.12 -50.28
N PRO A 187 7.09 28.45 -50.98
CA PRO A 187 5.75 28.80 -50.53
C PRO A 187 4.58 27.96 -51.16
N VAL A 188 3.34 28.40 -50.89
CA VAL A 188 2.03 27.77 -51.25
C VAL A 188 1.64 27.88 -52.74
N LYS A 189 1.02 26.83 -53.34
CA LYS A 189 -0.16 26.94 -54.26
C LYS A 189 -0.90 25.62 -54.59
N ARG A 190 -2.03 25.76 -55.31
CA ARG A 190 -3.19 24.83 -55.39
C ARG A 190 -3.26 23.99 -56.69
N LYS A 191 -3.96 22.85 -56.57
CA LYS A 191 -4.95 22.24 -57.53
C LYS A 191 -4.48 21.45 -58.78
N ARG A 192 -5.20 20.32 -58.96
CA ARG A 192 -5.60 19.59 -60.19
C ARG A 192 -4.61 18.66 -60.93
N ASP A 193 -5.01 17.39 -60.94
CA ASP A 193 -5.44 16.55 -62.07
C ASP A 193 -4.52 16.30 -63.30
N ASP A 194 -4.48 15.01 -63.68
CA ASP A 194 -4.19 14.39 -64.99
C ASP A 194 -2.75 14.07 -65.50
N ASN A 195 -2.70 12.93 -66.22
CA ASN A 195 -1.73 12.46 -67.23
C ASN A 195 -0.35 11.84 -66.83
N VAL A 196 -0.39 10.55 -66.48
CA VAL A 196 -0.02 9.42 -67.37
C VAL A 196 1.32 9.47 -68.17
N ARG A 197 2.27 8.59 -67.74
CA ARG A 197 3.25 7.77 -68.52
C ARG A 197 4.57 8.34 -69.14
N GLN A 198 5.65 7.62 -68.77
CA GLN A 198 6.71 6.97 -69.60
C GLN A 198 8.08 7.64 -69.92
N HIS A 199 9.11 7.00 -69.34
CA HIS A 199 10.38 6.50 -69.94
C HIS A 199 11.64 7.34 -70.23
N MET A 200 12.77 6.66 -69.93
CA MET A 200 14.10 6.62 -70.59
C MET A 200 15.15 7.73 -70.35
N THR A 201 15.98 7.47 -69.33
CA THR A 201 17.44 7.15 -69.41
C THR A 201 18.34 7.76 -70.49
N GLY A 202 19.47 8.29 -70.02
CA GLY A 202 20.79 8.33 -70.70
C GLY A 202 21.53 9.65 -70.44
N GLU A 203 22.86 9.76 -70.41
CA GLU A 203 23.98 8.90 -69.97
C GLU A 203 25.28 9.72 -70.20
N GLU A 204 26.33 9.49 -69.39
CA GLU A 204 27.74 9.95 -69.57
C GLU A 204 28.09 11.47 -69.60
N GLY A 205 29.36 11.80 -69.29
CA GLY A 205 29.90 13.18 -69.28
C GLY A 205 31.10 13.42 -68.35
N LEU A 206 32.31 13.04 -68.77
CA LEU A 206 33.53 12.96 -67.94
C LEU A 206 34.26 14.31 -67.65
N LEU A 207 34.71 14.46 -66.38
CA LEU A 207 36.02 14.95 -65.90
C LEU A 207 36.58 16.39 -66.13
N THR A 208 37.11 16.94 -65.00
CA THR A 208 38.46 17.56 -64.78
C THR A 208 38.75 19.08 -64.59
N HIS A 209 39.57 19.32 -63.54
CA HIS A 209 40.65 20.32 -63.32
C HIS A 209 40.41 21.79 -62.88
N ASN A 210 40.88 22.10 -61.64
CA ASN A 210 41.92 23.10 -61.23
C ASN A 210 41.94 24.53 -61.87
N ARG A 211 42.22 25.66 -61.19
CA ARG A 211 43.34 25.94 -60.23
C ARG A 211 43.33 27.41 -59.68
N HIS A 212 44.03 27.69 -58.56
CA HIS A 212 44.48 29.01 -58.01
C HIS A 212 43.41 30.02 -57.48
N GLY A 213 43.67 30.91 -56.49
CA GLY A 213 44.85 31.12 -55.59
C GLY A 213 44.77 32.38 -54.66
N LEU A 214 45.84 32.65 -53.87
CA LEU A 214 46.15 33.84 -52.99
C LEU A 214 45.86 33.78 -51.45
N ARG A 215 46.56 34.65 -50.67
CA ARG A 215 46.87 34.63 -49.19
C ARG A 215 47.50 35.99 -48.72
N PRO A 216 47.84 36.28 -47.42
CA PRO A 216 47.50 35.69 -46.09
C PRO A 216 46.74 36.74 -45.20
N PRO A 217 47.12 37.36 -44.02
CA PRO A 217 48.26 37.28 -43.05
C PRO A 217 47.86 36.84 -41.58
N GLN A 218 48.45 37.42 -40.50
CA GLN A 218 48.32 37.05 -39.05
C GLN A 218 48.65 38.26 -38.08
N PRO A 219 49.00 38.12 -36.76
CA PRO A 219 48.19 37.82 -35.53
C PRO A 219 48.36 38.90 -34.41
N PRO A 220 47.96 38.69 -33.11
CA PRO A 220 48.88 38.13 -32.07
C PRO A 220 48.19 37.29 -30.92
N PHE A 221 48.73 37.30 -29.68
CA PHE A 221 48.70 36.20 -28.66
C PHE A 221 48.10 36.53 -27.25
N GLN A 222 47.87 35.45 -26.45
CA GLN A 222 48.08 35.27 -24.98
C GLN A 222 46.99 35.52 -23.90
N ASN A 223 47.08 34.70 -22.83
CA ASN A 223 46.30 34.70 -21.56
C ASN A 223 46.97 35.59 -20.46
N PRO A 224 46.34 35.81 -19.29
CA PRO A 224 46.81 35.09 -18.09
C PRO A 224 45.73 34.73 -17.02
N ILE A 225 46.19 34.03 -15.96
CA ILE A 225 45.47 33.59 -14.74
C ILE A 225 45.61 34.63 -13.61
N PHE A 226 44.64 34.75 -12.69
CA PHE A 226 44.91 35.22 -11.31
C PHE A 226 43.82 34.85 -10.28
N GLU A 227 44.25 34.45 -9.07
CA GLU A 227 43.46 34.43 -7.82
C GLU A 227 43.76 35.70 -6.95
N PRO A 228 43.61 35.71 -5.61
CA PRO A 228 42.40 36.11 -4.89
C PRO A 228 42.62 37.34 -3.97
N LYS A 229 41.58 37.82 -3.27
CA LYS A 229 41.76 38.48 -1.95
C LYS A 229 40.49 38.73 -1.13
N TRP A 230 40.68 38.73 0.19
CA TRP A 230 39.77 39.31 1.19
C TRP A 230 40.00 40.83 1.31
N GLY A 231 38.98 41.60 1.69
CA GLY A 231 39.12 43.04 1.96
C GLY A 231 37.88 43.67 2.61
N SER A 232 38.09 44.44 3.69
CA SER A 232 37.06 45.18 4.42
C SER A 232 36.98 46.65 3.97
N GLY A 233 35.80 47.28 4.09
CA GLY A 233 35.63 48.72 3.82
C GLY A 233 34.26 49.25 4.29
N ARG A 234 34.22 50.47 4.83
CA ARG A 234 33.00 51.14 5.32
C ARG A 234 32.68 52.39 4.47
N GLY A 235 31.40 52.77 4.42
CA GLY A 235 30.92 54.08 3.96
C GLY A 235 30.17 54.03 2.63
N GLY A 236 28.96 54.58 2.47
CA GLY A 236 28.01 55.10 3.47
C GLY A 236 27.68 56.58 3.34
N GLN A 237 26.46 56.90 2.90
CA GLN A 237 25.80 58.19 3.07
C GLN A 237 24.27 58.00 3.18
N ARG A 238 23.56 59.01 3.71
CA ARG A 238 22.15 58.97 4.11
C ARG A 238 21.26 59.80 3.17
N GLN A 239 19.96 59.45 3.11
CA GLN A 239 18.76 60.30 3.32
C GLN A 239 17.52 59.65 2.67
N ASP A 240 16.28 59.86 3.13
CA ASP A 240 15.75 59.96 4.50
C ASP A 240 14.21 59.79 4.47
N LEU A 241 13.60 59.45 5.62
CA LEU A 241 12.17 59.62 5.98
C LEU A 241 11.00 58.95 5.18
N ALA A 242 10.25 58.14 5.94
CA ALA A 242 8.78 58.09 6.05
C ALA A 242 7.87 57.58 4.90
N GLY A 243 7.03 56.61 5.24
CA GLY A 243 5.86 56.16 4.47
C GLY A 243 5.29 54.84 5.02
N GLY A 244 4.00 54.79 5.36
CA GLY A 244 3.36 53.58 5.89
C GLY A 244 2.68 52.74 4.80
N GLY A 245 2.49 51.44 5.05
CA GLY A 245 1.74 50.56 4.13
C GLY A 245 1.81 49.09 4.48
N SER A 246 0.79 48.56 5.16
CA SER A 246 0.56 47.13 5.30
C SER A 246 0.00 46.56 3.99
N VAL A 247 0.84 45.94 3.16
CA VAL A 247 0.39 45.25 1.95
C VAL A 247 0.05 43.79 2.28
N GLY A 248 -1.22 43.43 2.14
CA GLY A 248 -1.68 42.05 2.32
C GLY A 248 -1.23 41.14 1.17
N LEU A 249 -1.04 39.85 1.47
CA LEU A 249 -0.78 38.83 0.46
C LEU A 249 -2.09 38.34 -0.17
N SER A 250 -2.62 39.13 -1.11
CA SER A 250 -3.74 38.74 -1.97
C SER A 250 -3.26 38.13 -3.29
N ASP A 251 -3.95 37.08 -3.72
CA ASP A 251 -4.06 36.57 -5.09
C ASP A 251 -2.77 36.23 -5.89
N ALA A 252 -2.51 34.93 -6.00
CA ALA A 252 -1.64 34.40 -7.05
C ALA A 252 -2.30 34.60 -8.43
N GLN A 253 -1.61 35.33 -9.31
CA GLN A 253 -2.19 35.81 -10.57
C GLN A 253 -2.51 34.67 -11.56
N ARG A 254 -3.76 34.63 -12.06
CA ARG A 254 -4.13 33.84 -13.25
C ARG A 254 -3.42 34.41 -14.48
N THR A 255 -2.77 33.55 -15.26
CA THR A 255 -2.03 33.93 -16.49
C THR A 255 -2.77 33.59 -17.79
N THR A 256 -4.01 33.09 -17.72
CA THR A 256 -4.85 32.78 -18.89
C THR A 256 -6.27 33.30 -18.69
N ASP A 257 -6.70 34.21 -19.56
CA ASP A 257 -7.99 34.92 -19.52
C ASP A 257 -9.18 34.07 -20.08
N ARG A 258 -9.04 32.74 -20.05
CA ARG A 258 -9.94 31.78 -20.71
C ARG A 258 -10.53 30.77 -19.72
N PRO A 259 -11.85 30.50 -19.75
CA PRO A 259 -12.44 29.46 -18.92
C PRO A 259 -11.92 28.08 -19.30
N ARG A 260 -11.63 27.23 -18.31
CA ARG A 260 -11.09 25.88 -18.54
C ARG A 260 -12.11 24.79 -18.18
N PHE A 261 -12.41 23.92 -19.14
CA PHE A 261 -13.39 22.84 -19.01
C PHE A 261 -12.69 21.49 -18.87
N LEU A 262 -13.10 20.68 -17.89
CA LEU A 262 -12.66 19.30 -17.76
C LEU A 262 -13.73 18.34 -18.31
N HIS A 263 -13.32 17.44 -19.21
CA HIS A 263 -14.16 16.35 -19.72
C HIS A 263 -13.55 15.00 -19.31
N MET A 264 -14.07 14.41 -18.23
CA MET A 264 -13.65 13.09 -17.77
C MET A 264 -14.48 11.98 -18.42
N PHE A 265 -13.81 10.88 -18.76
CA PHE A 265 -14.39 9.73 -19.47
C PHE A 265 -14.87 10.13 -20.88
N SER A 266 -14.04 10.94 -21.54
CA SER A 266 -14.32 11.59 -22.83
C SER A 266 -14.31 10.65 -24.05
N GLY A 267 -13.81 9.43 -23.89
CA GLY A 267 -13.40 8.57 -25.00
C GLY A 267 -12.17 9.12 -25.73
N PRO A 268 -11.93 8.69 -26.99
CA PRO A 268 -10.79 9.15 -27.77
C PRO A 268 -10.80 10.67 -27.96
N ALA A 269 -9.73 11.33 -27.51
CA ALA A 269 -9.55 12.78 -27.59
C ALA A 269 -9.51 13.30 -29.04
N GLY A 270 -9.89 14.56 -29.23
CA GLY A 270 -9.70 15.29 -30.50
C GLY A 270 -10.69 14.93 -31.61
N ARG A 271 -11.81 14.26 -31.29
CA ARG A 271 -12.88 13.96 -32.25
C ARG A 271 -13.51 15.23 -32.82
N GLU A 272 -13.71 15.24 -34.14
CA GLU A 272 -14.40 16.34 -34.85
C GLU A 272 -15.85 16.55 -34.36
N ASP A 273 -16.51 15.49 -33.89
CA ASP A 273 -17.85 15.53 -33.29
C ASP A 273 -17.81 15.48 -31.74
N GLY A 274 -16.65 15.69 -31.12
CA GLY A 274 -16.43 15.67 -29.67
C GLY A 274 -16.92 16.91 -28.91
N LEU A 275 -16.81 16.88 -27.58
CA LEU A 275 -17.17 18.02 -26.74
C LEU A 275 -16.21 19.19 -26.94
N ALA A 276 -14.89 18.94 -26.97
CA ALA A 276 -13.91 20.00 -27.20
C ALA A 276 -14.13 20.70 -28.55
N ALA A 277 -14.47 19.95 -29.60
CA ALA A 277 -14.83 20.52 -30.91
C ALA A 277 -16.13 21.34 -30.85
N SER A 278 -17.13 20.87 -30.10
CA SER A 278 -18.43 21.55 -29.91
C SER A 278 -18.33 22.84 -29.08
N LEU A 279 -17.48 22.88 -28.05
CA LEU A 279 -17.19 24.10 -27.28
C LEU A 279 -16.44 25.12 -28.15
N LYS A 280 -15.50 24.65 -28.98
CA LYS A 280 -14.70 25.47 -29.90
C LYS A 280 -15.54 26.06 -31.04
N SER A 281 -16.52 25.32 -31.57
CA SER A 281 -17.42 25.80 -32.64
C SER A 281 -18.45 26.82 -32.15
N LEU A 282 -18.83 26.78 -30.86
CA LEU A 282 -19.66 27.80 -30.21
C LEU A 282 -18.92 29.12 -29.89
N ALA A 283 -17.67 29.27 -30.34
CA ALA A 283 -16.84 30.47 -30.21
C ALA A 283 -16.64 30.99 -28.77
N LEU A 284 -16.73 30.09 -27.77
CA LEU A 284 -16.72 30.40 -26.35
C LEU A 284 -15.39 30.95 -25.79
N GLY A 285 -14.32 30.97 -26.58
CA GLY A 285 -12.99 31.39 -26.11
C GLY A 285 -12.41 30.51 -25.00
N CYS A 286 -12.94 29.30 -24.80
CA CYS A 286 -12.57 28.40 -23.72
C CYS A 286 -11.70 27.23 -24.20
N ASP A 287 -10.92 26.67 -23.28
CA ASP A 287 -10.07 25.52 -23.53
C ASP A 287 -10.63 24.29 -22.78
N CYS A 288 -10.61 23.11 -23.41
CA CYS A 288 -11.20 21.88 -22.86
C CYS A 288 -10.19 20.73 -22.86
N GLU A 289 -10.02 20.07 -21.71
CA GLU A 289 -9.15 18.90 -21.55
C GLU A 289 -9.96 17.60 -21.54
N GLU A 290 -9.65 16.69 -22.46
CA GLU A 290 -10.34 15.41 -22.68
C GLU A 290 -9.55 14.24 -22.04
N TRP A 291 -9.95 13.87 -20.82
CA TRP A 291 -9.32 12.82 -20.02
C TRP A 291 -10.09 11.50 -20.16
N ASP A 292 -9.37 10.40 -20.44
CA ASP A 292 -9.94 9.05 -20.59
C ASP A 292 -8.84 7.98 -20.50
N ILE A 293 -9.22 6.76 -20.06
CA ILE A 293 -8.37 5.56 -20.05
C ILE A 293 -7.85 5.17 -21.44
N VAL A 294 -8.46 5.66 -22.53
CA VAL A 294 -8.00 5.40 -23.92
C VAL A 294 -7.07 6.49 -24.48
N ASN A 295 -6.80 7.57 -23.75
CA ASN A 295 -6.00 8.72 -24.25
C ASN A 295 -4.50 8.61 -23.92
N GLY A 296 -4.04 7.46 -23.44
CA GLY A 296 -2.64 7.16 -23.09
C GLY A 296 -2.30 7.46 -21.62
N ASP A 297 -1.18 6.92 -21.16
CA ASP A 297 -0.77 6.80 -19.74
C ASP A 297 -0.90 8.11 -18.94
N ALA A 298 -0.56 9.26 -19.55
CA ALA A 298 -0.62 10.59 -18.92
C ALA A 298 -2.06 11.10 -18.65
N TYR A 299 -3.07 10.43 -19.20
CA TYR A 299 -4.50 10.73 -19.07
C TYR A 299 -5.31 9.55 -18.51
N ASP A 300 -4.66 8.42 -18.21
CA ASP A 300 -5.33 7.21 -17.74
C ASP A 300 -6.05 7.43 -16.40
N LEU A 301 -7.39 7.50 -16.48
CA LEU A 301 -8.27 7.61 -15.32
C LEU A 301 -8.38 6.31 -14.50
N ALA A 302 -7.64 5.24 -14.82
CA ALA A 302 -7.45 4.05 -14.00
C ALA A 302 -6.16 4.06 -13.16
N ASP A 303 -5.08 4.73 -13.58
CA ASP A 303 -3.84 4.88 -12.78
C ASP A 303 -4.02 5.83 -11.58
N ASP A 304 -3.43 5.49 -10.43
CA ASP A 304 -3.54 6.28 -9.20
C ASP A 304 -2.72 7.58 -9.24
N ALA A 305 -1.52 7.59 -9.86
CA ALA A 305 -0.70 8.80 -9.90
C ALA A 305 -1.31 9.85 -10.84
N THR A 306 -1.73 9.42 -12.02
CA THR A 306 -2.40 10.24 -13.04
C THR A 306 -3.73 10.82 -12.52
N TYR A 307 -4.55 10.02 -11.81
CA TYR A 307 -5.77 10.55 -11.20
C TYR A 307 -5.48 11.51 -10.03
N GLN A 308 -4.55 11.20 -9.12
CA GLN A 308 -4.23 12.13 -8.02
C GLN A 308 -3.66 13.46 -8.56
N MET A 309 -2.93 13.45 -9.68
CA MET A 309 -2.50 14.67 -10.37
C MET A 309 -3.69 15.48 -10.90
N LEU A 310 -4.61 14.87 -11.68
CA LEU A 310 -5.82 15.55 -12.15
C LEU A 310 -6.64 16.12 -10.99
N ARG A 311 -6.80 15.33 -9.93
CA ARG A 311 -7.56 15.68 -8.73
C ARG A 311 -6.95 16.85 -7.98
N GLN A 312 -5.61 16.90 -7.86
CA GLN A 312 -4.91 18.06 -7.31
C GLN A 312 -5.23 19.32 -8.12
N ARG A 313 -5.17 19.24 -9.45
CA ARG A 313 -5.49 20.34 -10.38
C ARG A 313 -6.93 20.84 -10.23
N ILE A 314 -7.91 19.93 -10.09
CA ILE A 314 -9.31 20.28 -9.73
C ILE A 314 -9.32 21.02 -8.40
N SER A 315 -8.72 20.46 -7.34
CA SER A 315 -8.73 21.05 -5.99
C SER A 315 -8.06 22.42 -5.89
N GLN A 316 -7.09 22.71 -6.77
CA GLN A 316 -6.45 24.02 -6.92
C GLN A 316 -7.29 25.03 -7.72
N GLY A 317 -8.50 24.65 -8.16
CA GLY A 317 -9.41 25.52 -8.91
C GLY A 317 -9.01 25.76 -10.37
N GLU A 318 -8.12 24.93 -10.94
CA GLU A 318 -7.57 25.11 -12.29
C GLU A 318 -8.65 25.00 -13.39
N PHE A 319 -9.67 24.16 -13.16
CA PHE A 319 -10.83 24.01 -14.04
C PHE A 319 -12.02 24.79 -13.50
N ASP A 320 -12.78 25.44 -14.38
CA ASP A 320 -13.94 26.27 -14.05
C ASP A 320 -15.27 25.52 -14.11
N ARG A 321 -15.33 24.43 -14.88
CA ARG A 321 -16.52 23.61 -15.14
C ARG A 321 -16.10 22.15 -15.43
N GLY A 322 -16.97 21.18 -15.13
CA GLY A 322 -16.70 19.75 -15.37
C GLY A 322 -17.85 18.95 -16.00
N LEU A 323 -17.53 17.99 -16.86
CA LEU A 323 -18.45 16.93 -17.33
C LEU A 323 -17.82 15.55 -17.06
N MET A 324 -18.62 14.61 -16.56
CA MET A 324 -18.18 13.27 -16.16
C MET A 324 -19.18 12.21 -16.67
N GLY A 325 -18.72 11.32 -17.57
CA GLY A 325 -19.53 10.21 -18.13
C GLY A 325 -18.96 8.80 -17.85
N PRO A 326 -18.81 8.38 -16.57
CA PRO A 326 -18.06 7.16 -16.20
C PRO A 326 -18.59 5.88 -16.88
N PRO A 327 -17.71 4.99 -17.41
CA PRO A 327 -18.08 3.86 -18.27
C PRO A 327 -19.15 2.90 -17.70
N CYS A 328 -20.39 3.06 -18.15
CA CYS A 328 -21.59 2.36 -17.66
C CYS A 328 -21.61 0.82 -17.80
N HIS A 329 -20.58 0.22 -18.41
CA HIS A 329 -20.55 -1.16 -18.90
C HIS A 329 -20.88 -2.26 -17.86
N THR A 330 -20.54 -2.08 -16.59
CA THR A 330 -20.92 -3.00 -15.49
C THR A 330 -22.17 -2.57 -14.74
N PHE A 331 -22.61 -1.33 -14.89
CA PHE A 331 -23.84 -0.77 -14.31
C PHE A 331 -25.03 -0.81 -15.28
N SER A 332 -24.89 -1.47 -16.44
CA SER A 332 -25.86 -1.39 -17.54
C SER A 332 -26.93 -2.49 -17.53
N ASN A 333 -28.19 -2.06 -17.50
CA ASN A 333 -29.38 -2.91 -17.69
C ASN A 333 -29.52 -3.50 -19.12
N ALA A 334 -28.54 -3.26 -20.00
CA ALA A 334 -28.40 -3.90 -21.31
C ALA A 334 -27.64 -5.25 -21.26
N ARG A 335 -26.94 -5.58 -20.17
CA ARG A 335 -26.42 -6.94 -19.95
C ARG A 335 -27.57 -7.89 -19.64
N ARG A 336 -28.00 -8.69 -20.62
CA ARG A 336 -29.15 -9.61 -20.54
C ARG A 336 -28.86 -10.96 -21.18
N GLU A 337 -28.58 -11.94 -20.34
CA GLU A 337 -28.33 -13.33 -20.75
C GLU A 337 -29.51 -13.94 -21.53
N SER A 338 -30.74 -13.63 -21.11
CA SER A 338 -31.98 -14.12 -21.72
C SER A 338 -32.25 -13.62 -23.15
N ASP A 339 -31.48 -12.65 -23.67
CA ASP A 339 -31.61 -12.20 -25.07
C ASP A 339 -30.43 -12.63 -25.97
N GLY A 340 -29.46 -13.35 -25.40
CA GLY A 340 -28.18 -13.71 -26.01
C GLY A 340 -27.03 -12.72 -25.73
N GLY A 341 -27.28 -11.69 -24.92
CA GLY A 341 -26.24 -10.79 -24.39
C GLY A 341 -25.42 -11.38 -23.24
N PRO A 342 -24.40 -10.65 -22.75
CA PRO A 342 -23.62 -11.06 -21.58
C PRO A 342 -24.46 -10.93 -20.30
N ARG A 343 -24.18 -11.77 -19.29
CA ARG A 343 -24.89 -11.74 -18.00
C ARG A 343 -24.65 -10.44 -17.21
N PRO A 344 -25.58 -10.02 -16.33
CA PRO A 344 -25.39 -8.83 -15.50
C PRO A 344 -24.37 -9.11 -14.38
N LEU A 345 -23.26 -8.37 -14.33
CA LEU A 345 -22.18 -8.61 -13.36
C LEU A 345 -22.48 -8.07 -11.94
N ARG A 346 -23.46 -7.19 -11.82
CA ARG A 346 -23.99 -6.63 -10.56
C ARG A 346 -25.47 -7.05 -10.40
N PRO A 347 -26.01 -7.12 -9.18
CA PRO A 347 -27.44 -7.32 -8.93
C PRO A 347 -28.24 -6.02 -9.03
N PRO A 348 -29.58 -6.10 -9.18
CA PRO A 348 -30.48 -4.98 -8.90
C PRO A 348 -30.53 -4.73 -7.38
N GLY A 349 -30.52 -3.45 -6.98
CA GLY A 349 -30.46 -3.03 -5.57
C GLY A 349 -29.06 -2.70 -5.06
N ASP A 350 -28.90 -2.72 -3.73
CA ASP A 350 -27.71 -2.23 -3.02
C ASP A 350 -26.79 -3.37 -2.53
N ARG A 351 -27.36 -4.49 -2.10
CA ARG A 351 -26.61 -5.69 -1.70
C ARG A 351 -25.80 -6.20 -2.89
N ASP A 352 -24.53 -6.48 -2.67
CA ASP A 352 -23.54 -6.92 -3.68
C ASP A 352 -23.43 -6.00 -4.91
N ILE A 353 -23.77 -4.69 -4.80
CA ILE A 353 -23.61 -3.70 -5.88
C ILE A 353 -22.15 -3.61 -6.38
N TYR A 354 -21.19 -4.00 -5.53
CA TYR A 354 -19.76 -4.10 -5.83
C TYR A 354 -19.35 -5.35 -6.63
N GLY A 355 -20.28 -6.25 -6.95
CA GLY A 355 -20.03 -7.44 -7.78
C GLY A 355 -20.73 -8.68 -7.22
N ARG A 356 -21.32 -9.51 -8.08
CA ARG A 356 -21.98 -10.74 -7.67
C ARG A 356 -20.99 -11.79 -7.11
N PRO A 357 -21.44 -12.71 -6.24
CA PRO A 357 -20.76 -13.99 -6.03
C PRO A 357 -20.62 -14.76 -7.35
N GLY A 358 -19.54 -15.53 -7.51
CA GLY A 358 -19.34 -16.39 -8.69
C GLY A 358 -19.02 -15.66 -10.00
N LEU A 359 -18.35 -14.51 -9.94
CA LEU A 359 -17.71 -13.87 -11.11
C LEU A 359 -16.37 -14.54 -11.46
N SER A 360 -16.07 -14.66 -12.75
CA SER A 360 -14.73 -15.08 -13.24
C SER A 360 -13.66 -14.03 -12.91
N PRO A 361 -12.34 -14.34 -12.98
CA PRO A 361 -11.29 -13.36 -12.77
C PRO A 361 -11.41 -12.12 -13.69
N GLU A 362 -11.77 -12.33 -14.95
CA GLU A 362 -12.01 -11.25 -15.91
C GLU A 362 -13.22 -10.40 -15.53
N GLU A 363 -14.34 -11.02 -15.15
CA GLU A 363 -15.55 -10.31 -14.74
C GLU A 363 -15.38 -9.56 -13.41
N LYS A 364 -14.54 -10.08 -12.50
CA LYS A 364 -14.13 -9.38 -11.28
C LYS A 364 -13.34 -8.11 -11.59
N GLU A 365 -12.44 -8.17 -12.57
CA GLU A 365 -11.63 -7.00 -12.98
C GLU A 365 -12.47 -5.95 -13.74
N ASP A 366 -13.36 -6.39 -14.65
CA ASP A 366 -14.40 -5.56 -15.29
C ASP A 366 -15.17 -4.75 -14.23
N VAL A 367 -15.58 -5.42 -13.14
CA VAL A 367 -16.32 -4.85 -12.02
C VAL A 367 -15.46 -3.96 -11.12
N ARG A 368 -14.22 -4.35 -10.81
CA ARG A 368 -13.26 -3.56 -10.02
C ARG A 368 -12.95 -2.24 -10.73
N LEU A 369 -12.60 -2.29 -12.01
CA LEU A 369 -12.31 -1.13 -12.83
C LEU A 369 -13.56 -0.24 -12.99
N GLY A 370 -14.72 -0.83 -13.30
CA GLY A 370 -15.99 -0.09 -13.37
C GLY A 370 -16.35 0.62 -12.07
N THR A 371 -16.08 0.01 -10.92
CA THR A 371 -16.23 0.66 -9.61
C THR A 371 -15.21 1.77 -9.41
N LEU A 372 -13.93 1.54 -9.71
CA LEU A 372 -12.86 2.54 -9.55
C LEU A 372 -13.17 3.83 -10.32
N LEU A 373 -13.56 3.72 -11.60
CA LEU A 373 -13.90 4.87 -12.44
C LEU A 373 -15.15 5.62 -11.93
N ALA A 374 -16.15 4.89 -11.42
CA ALA A 374 -17.34 5.49 -10.80
C ALA A 374 -17.02 6.25 -9.51
N LEU A 375 -16.16 5.70 -8.64
CA LEU A 375 -15.71 6.35 -7.41
C LEU A 375 -14.85 7.60 -7.70
N ARG A 376 -14.00 7.54 -8.74
CA ARG A 376 -13.21 8.68 -9.21
C ARG A 376 -14.06 9.79 -9.84
N ALA A 377 -15.20 9.43 -10.46
CA ALA A 377 -16.20 10.40 -10.88
C ALA A 377 -16.90 11.06 -9.67
N ALA A 378 -17.22 10.28 -8.63
CA ALA A 378 -17.85 10.78 -7.41
C ALA A 378 -16.97 11.79 -6.67
N ASP A 379 -15.70 11.46 -6.41
CA ASP A 379 -14.76 12.33 -5.72
C ASP A 379 -14.47 13.61 -6.54
N ALA A 380 -14.31 13.49 -7.87
CA ALA A 380 -14.15 14.66 -8.73
C ALA A 380 -15.40 15.57 -8.72
N PHE A 381 -16.62 15.01 -8.80
CA PHE A 381 -17.86 15.79 -8.70
C PHE A 381 -17.95 16.53 -7.35
N LYS A 382 -17.59 15.83 -6.25
CA LYS A 382 -17.55 16.40 -4.90
C LYS A 382 -16.60 17.62 -4.83
N LEU A 383 -15.41 17.52 -5.42
CA LEU A 383 -14.45 18.64 -5.48
C LEU A 383 -14.99 19.86 -6.26
N PHE A 384 -15.64 19.67 -7.42
CA PHE A 384 -16.28 20.79 -8.12
C PHE A 384 -17.42 21.41 -7.29
N TYR A 385 -18.26 20.58 -6.65
CA TYR A 385 -19.32 21.04 -5.77
C TYR A 385 -18.79 21.88 -4.60
N GLU A 386 -17.76 21.39 -3.90
CA GLU A 386 -17.18 22.09 -2.74
C GLU A 386 -16.43 23.38 -3.13
N LEU A 387 -15.92 23.48 -4.37
CA LEU A 387 -15.36 24.71 -4.94
C LEU A 387 -16.42 25.70 -5.46
N GLY A 388 -17.72 25.39 -5.31
CA GLY A 388 -18.81 26.22 -5.84
C GLY A 388 -18.95 26.16 -7.36
N LYS A 389 -18.25 25.26 -8.05
CA LYS A 389 -18.16 25.24 -9.51
C LYS A 389 -19.21 24.28 -10.14
N PRO A 390 -19.95 24.70 -11.19
CA PRO A 390 -20.89 23.82 -11.88
C PRO A 390 -20.23 22.60 -12.53
N VAL A 391 -20.85 21.44 -12.31
CA VAL A 391 -20.39 20.13 -12.79
C VAL A 391 -21.61 19.26 -13.17
N ILE A 392 -21.44 18.41 -14.18
CA ILE A 392 -22.45 17.48 -14.66
C ILE A 392 -21.93 16.05 -14.52
N LEU A 393 -22.74 15.17 -13.93
CA LEU A 393 -22.51 13.72 -13.89
C LEU A 393 -23.63 13.01 -14.67
N GLU A 394 -23.24 12.19 -15.65
CA GLU A 394 -24.15 11.47 -16.54
C GLU A 394 -24.10 9.95 -16.29
N GLN A 395 -25.24 9.28 -16.45
CA GLN A 395 -25.34 7.82 -16.40
C GLN A 395 -26.65 7.35 -17.07
N PRO A 396 -26.65 6.21 -17.80
CA PRO A 396 -27.86 5.69 -18.43
C PRO A 396 -29.02 5.37 -17.49
N ALA A 397 -30.22 5.40 -18.05
CA ALA A 397 -31.48 5.53 -17.33
C ALA A 397 -31.80 4.42 -16.30
N ARG A 398 -32.29 4.84 -15.13
CA ARG A 398 -32.82 3.93 -14.10
C ARG A 398 -34.20 3.41 -14.53
N SER A 399 -34.32 2.11 -14.76
CA SER A 399 -35.62 1.49 -15.08
C SER A 399 -36.53 1.45 -13.84
N GLU A 400 -37.62 2.23 -13.87
CA GLU A 400 -38.66 2.29 -12.83
C GLU A 400 -39.45 0.96 -12.64
N HIS A 401 -39.09 -0.12 -13.34
CA HIS A 401 -39.87 -1.37 -13.37
C HIS A 401 -39.12 -2.65 -12.91
N ASN A 402 -37.85 -2.59 -12.49
CA ASN A 402 -37.19 -3.75 -11.85
C ASN A 402 -35.86 -3.38 -11.16
N GLY A 403 -35.94 -2.70 -10.00
CA GLY A 403 -34.81 -2.51 -9.06
C GLY A 403 -33.48 -2.03 -9.67
N ALA A 404 -33.53 -1.25 -10.76
CA ALA A 404 -32.50 -1.24 -11.79
C ALA A 404 -31.04 -1.14 -11.31
N ILE A 405 -30.18 -1.92 -11.97
CA ILE A 405 -28.72 -1.79 -11.87
C ILE A 405 -28.37 -0.36 -12.33
N SER A 406 -27.69 0.40 -11.50
CA SER A 406 -27.28 1.77 -11.82
C SER A 406 -26.15 2.21 -10.90
N MET A 407 -25.24 3.02 -11.41
CA MET A 407 -24.21 3.69 -10.60
C MET A 407 -24.84 4.62 -9.54
N LEU A 408 -26.05 5.13 -9.78
CA LEU A 408 -26.81 5.94 -8.80
C LEU A 408 -27.22 5.14 -7.54
N ASN A 409 -27.06 3.81 -7.52
CA ASN A 409 -27.24 2.99 -6.32
C ASN A 409 -25.97 2.92 -5.43
N LEU A 410 -24.79 3.37 -5.92
CA LEU A 410 -23.56 3.37 -5.12
C LEU A 410 -23.69 4.31 -3.90
N PRO A 411 -23.21 3.94 -2.70
CA PRO A 411 -23.31 4.78 -1.50
C PRO A 411 -22.65 6.17 -1.64
N GLU A 412 -21.63 6.32 -2.48
CA GLU A 412 -20.92 7.57 -2.73
C GLU A 412 -21.75 8.50 -3.61
N ILE A 413 -22.43 7.94 -4.61
CA ILE A 413 -23.31 8.70 -5.50
C ILE A 413 -24.61 9.06 -4.79
N LYS A 414 -25.15 8.17 -3.93
CA LYS A 414 -26.30 8.49 -3.06
C LYS A 414 -26.03 9.70 -2.17
N ARG A 415 -24.86 9.75 -1.52
CA ARG A 415 -24.42 10.90 -0.71
C ARG A 415 -24.35 12.20 -1.53
N ILE A 416 -24.01 12.13 -2.81
CA ILE A 416 -24.06 13.30 -3.72
C ILE A 416 -25.49 13.71 -4.09
N LEU A 417 -26.46 12.78 -4.14
CA LEU A 417 -27.89 13.09 -4.33
C LEU A 417 -28.52 13.80 -3.12
N GLU A 418 -27.86 13.76 -1.96
CA GLU A 418 -28.30 14.37 -0.70
C GLU A 418 -27.77 15.81 -0.52
N PHE A 419 -26.92 16.30 -1.43
CA PHE A 419 -26.33 17.65 -1.37
C PHE A 419 -27.32 18.75 -1.80
N GLU A 420 -27.26 19.90 -1.12
CA GLU A 420 -28.11 21.06 -1.43
C GLU A 420 -27.80 21.66 -2.81
N GLY A 421 -28.84 22.05 -3.56
CA GLY A 421 -28.70 22.61 -4.91
C GLY A 421 -28.37 21.59 -6.01
N ILE A 422 -28.31 20.28 -5.70
CA ILE A 422 -28.20 19.24 -6.72
C ILE A 422 -29.58 18.89 -7.29
N HIS A 423 -29.75 19.09 -8.59
CA HIS A 423 -30.98 18.83 -9.32
C HIS A 423 -30.90 17.55 -10.15
N HIS A 424 -31.67 16.53 -9.77
CA HIS A 424 -31.84 15.31 -10.56
C HIS A 424 -32.95 15.46 -11.62
N THR A 425 -32.53 15.84 -12.83
CA THR A 425 -33.40 16.11 -13.99
C THR A 425 -33.37 14.95 -15.00
N LYS A 426 -33.91 15.17 -16.20
CA LYS A 426 -33.78 14.29 -17.36
C LYS A 426 -33.34 15.15 -18.55
N ALA A 427 -32.23 14.81 -19.19
CA ALA A 427 -31.94 15.36 -20.50
C ALA A 427 -33.00 14.85 -21.50
N ASN A 428 -33.86 15.75 -21.98
CA ASN A 428 -34.94 15.43 -22.91
C ASN A 428 -34.43 15.65 -24.34
N PHE A 429 -33.90 14.59 -24.96
CA PHE A 429 -33.12 14.68 -26.21
C PHE A 429 -33.92 15.01 -27.48
N GLU A 430 -35.19 15.37 -27.37
CA GLU A 430 -36.04 15.78 -28.49
C GLU A 430 -35.53 17.10 -29.13
N ASP A 431 -34.87 17.97 -28.35
CA ASP A 431 -34.17 19.16 -28.84
C ASP A 431 -32.82 18.85 -29.51
N ALA A 432 -32.17 17.75 -29.13
CA ALA A 432 -30.82 17.37 -29.57
C ALA A 432 -30.82 16.45 -30.81
N LEU A 433 -31.92 15.72 -31.02
CA LEU A 433 -32.14 14.84 -32.17
C LEU A 433 -33.38 15.31 -32.93
N SER A 434 -33.23 16.41 -33.66
CA SER A 434 -34.28 16.91 -34.55
C SER A 434 -34.78 15.79 -35.48
N THR A 435 -36.10 15.70 -35.61
CA THR A 435 -36.81 14.48 -36.04
C THR A 435 -36.23 13.82 -37.29
N CYS A 436 -35.78 12.56 -37.13
CA CYS A 436 -35.50 11.64 -38.23
C CYS A 436 -36.71 11.59 -39.19
N ARG A 437 -36.56 12.16 -40.39
CA ARG A 437 -37.65 12.32 -41.37
C ARG A 437 -37.96 11.06 -42.18
N HIS A 438 -37.28 9.95 -41.89
CA HIS A 438 -37.42 8.67 -42.61
C HIS A 438 -38.58 7.84 -42.04
N SER A 439 -39.36 7.20 -42.92
CA SER A 439 -40.44 6.30 -42.50
C SER A 439 -39.90 5.05 -41.80
N LYS A 440 -40.66 4.52 -40.82
CA LYS A 440 -40.30 3.27 -40.15
C LYS A 440 -40.45 2.10 -41.11
N ARG A 441 -39.36 1.41 -41.43
CA ARG A 441 -39.37 0.13 -42.17
C ARG A 441 -39.19 -1.07 -41.24
N TRP A 442 -39.42 -2.25 -41.79
CA TRP A 442 -39.14 -3.51 -41.12
C TRP A 442 -37.68 -3.93 -41.31
N TRP A 443 -37.10 -4.47 -40.25
CA TRP A 443 -35.73 -4.97 -40.21
C TRP A 443 -35.73 -6.37 -39.58
N ARG A 444 -34.79 -7.23 -39.98
CA ARG A 444 -34.63 -8.57 -39.42
C ARG A 444 -33.20 -8.78 -38.93
N LEU A 445 -33.04 -9.42 -37.78
CA LEU A 445 -31.71 -9.80 -37.26
C LEU A 445 -31.16 -10.95 -38.13
N PRO A 446 -29.96 -10.86 -38.72
CA PRO A 446 -29.46 -11.86 -39.66
C PRO A 446 -29.54 -13.29 -39.12
N SER A 447 -28.88 -13.56 -37.99
CA SER A 447 -28.71 -14.90 -37.43
C SER A 447 -29.96 -15.59 -36.88
N THR A 448 -31.07 -14.87 -36.67
CA THR A 448 -32.31 -15.46 -36.09
C THR A 448 -33.60 -15.11 -36.85
N GLY A 449 -33.55 -14.22 -37.84
CA GLY A 449 -34.72 -13.72 -38.54
C GLY A 449 -35.71 -12.90 -37.71
N ALA A 450 -35.36 -12.52 -36.48
CA ALA A 450 -36.24 -11.79 -35.57
C ALA A 450 -36.58 -10.38 -36.10
N TRP A 451 -37.87 -10.07 -36.17
CA TRP A 451 -38.41 -8.82 -36.71
C TRP A 451 -38.31 -7.64 -35.74
N LYS A 452 -38.06 -6.43 -36.26
CA LYS A 452 -38.19 -5.17 -35.52
C LYS A 452 -38.52 -4.02 -36.48
N GLN A 453 -39.47 -3.15 -36.11
CA GLN A 453 -39.84 -1.97 -36.91
C GLN A 453 -39.10 -0.73 -36.41
N ALA A 454 -38.41 0.01 -37.29
CA ALA A 454 -37.62 1.19 -36.94
C ALA A 454 -37.32 2.07 -38.17
N ALA A 455 -36.94 3.34 -37.97
CA ALA A 455 -36.49 4.20 -39.06
C ALA A 455 -35.00 3.96 -39.44
N HIS A 456 -34.19 3.47 -38.49
CA HIS A 456 -32.77 3.16 -38.64
C HIS A 456 -32.50 1.70 -38.26
N PRO A 457 -31.37 1.09 -38.69
CA PRO A 457 -31.07 -0.32 -38.41
C PRO A 457 -30.95 -0.55 -36.90
N PRO A 458 -31.77 -1.42 -36.28
CA PRO A 458 -31.57 -1.77 -34.88
C PRO A 458 -30.28 -2.58 -34.68
N LEU A 459 -29.43 -2.15 -33.76
CA LEU A 459 -28.31 -2.97 -33.27
C LEU A 459 -28.81 -3.96 -32.21
N LYS A 460 -28.27 -5.18 -32.20
CA LYS A 460 -28.41 -6.13 -31.08
C LYS A 460 -27.10 -6.86 -30.83
N GLY A 461 -26.40 -6.48 -29.77
CA GLY A 461 -25.16 -7.11 -29.33
C GLY A 461 -24.01 -6.95 -30.33
N LYS A 462 -23.62 -8.05 -30.96
CA LYS A 462 -22.52 -8.13 -31.94
C LYS A 462 -23.02 -8.06 -33.40
N GLU A 463 -24.31 -7.76 -33.60
CA GLU A 463 -25.00 -7.80 -34.90
C GLU A 463 -25.83 -6.53 -35.14
N SER A 464 -25.95 -6.14 -36.41
CA SER A 464 -26.88 -5.11 -36.89
C SER A 464 -28.01 -5.80 -37.67
N ASN A 465 -29.26 -5.39 -37.43
CA ASN A 465 -30.39 -5.86 -38.24
C ASN A 465 -30.26 -5.34 -39.68
N VAL A 466 -30.51 -6.22 -40.65
CA VAL A 466 -30.63 -5.86 -42.07
C VAL A 466 -32.08 -5.45 -42.39
N PRO A 467 -32.32 -4.66 -43.46
CA PRO A 467 -33.68 -4.43 -43.98
C PRO A 467 -34.38 -5.76 -44.26
N ALA A 468 -35.70 -5.83 -44.03
CA ALA A 468 -36.44 -7.10 -44.16
C ALA A 468 -36.46 -7.65 -45.60
N ASP A 469 -36.38 -6.75 -46.58
CA ASP A 469 -36.20 -6.98 -48.02
C ASP A 469 -34.79 -7.51 -48.39
N GLN A 470 -33.80 -7.30 -47.53
CA GLN A 470 -32.42 -7.74 -47.72
C GLN A 470 -32.06 -8.97 -46.85
N TRP A 471 -33.03 -9.53 -46.13
CA TRP A 471 -32.84 -10.71 -45.29
C TRP A 471 -33.21 -11.99 -46.04
N HIS A 472 -32.36 -13.02 -45.95
CA HIS A 472 -32.61 -14.33 -46.54
C HIS A 472 -32.51 -15.44 -45.48
N SER A 473 -33.20 -16.57 -45.68
CA SER A 473 -33.23 -17.70 -44.73
C SER A 473 -31.85 -18.28 -44.44
N SER A 474 -30.94 -18.28 -45.42
CA SER A 474 -29.54 -18.69 -45.28
C SER A 474 -28.69 -17.76 -44.41
N MET A 475 -29.23 -16.64 -43.91
CA MET A 475 -28.57 -15.80 -42.90
C MET A 475 -28.73 -16.33 -41.47
N ILE A 476 -29.69 -17.24 -41.23
CA ILE A 476 -29.87 -17.90 -39.94
C ILE A 476 -28.64 -18.77 -39.63
N LEU A 477 -28.16 -18.69 -38.39
CA LEU A 477 -27.03 -19.49 -37.92
C LEU A 477 -27.51 -20.45 -36.84
N SER A 478 -27.02 -21.69 -36.86
CA SER A 478 -27.18 -22.60 -35.72
C SER A 478 -26.55 -22.01 -34.47
N THR A 479 -26.99 -22.43 -33.29
CA THR A 479 -26.49 -21.92 -32.00
C THR A 479 -24.96 -22.00 -31.90
N GLU A 480 -24.35 -23.05 -32.46
CA GLU A 480 -22.90 -23.26 -32.46
C GLU A 480 -22.20 -22.41 -33.53
N ALA A 481 -22.71 -22.35 -34.76
CA ALA A 481 -22.17 -21.46 -35.79
C ALA A 481 -22.25 -19.98 -35.37
N ARG A 482 -23.31 -19.60 -34.65
CA ARG A 482 -23.49 -18.28 -34.05
C ARG A 482 -22.48 -18.04 -32.91
N ARG A 483 -22.31 -19.00 -32.00
CA ARG A 483 -21.29 -18.94 -30.94
C ARG A 483 -19.87 -18.84 -31.51
N ALA A 484 -19.55 -19.57 -32.58
CA ALA A 484 -18.25 -19.53 -33.25
C ALA A 484 -18.02 -18.16 -33.92
N LYS A 485 -18.92 -17.74 -34.82
CA LYS A 485 -18.82 -16.46 -35.56
C LYS A 485 -18.68 -15.25 -34.65
N PHE A 486 -19.33 -15.28 -33.48
CA PHE A 486 -19.34 -14.16 -32.53
C PHE A 486 -18.49 -14.38 -31.28
N ARG A 487 -17.63 -15.42 -31.23
CA ARG A 487 -16.73 -15.68 -30.10
C ARG A 487 -15.83 -14.46 -29.82
N PHE A 488 -15.05 -14.05 -30.83
CA PHE A 488 -14.06 -12.98 -30.71
C PHE A 488 -14.51 -11.62 -31.27
N ALA A 489 -15.64 -11.55 -31.99
CA ALA A 489 -16.13 -10.29 -32.54
C ALA A 489 -16.45 -9.26 -31.43
N PRO A 490 -16.10 -7.97 -31.59
CA PRO A 490 -16.48 -6.93 -30.64
C PRO A 490 -18.00 -6.67 -30.68
N TYR A 491 -18.55 -6.16 -29.57
CA TYR A 491 -19.91 -5.63 -29.57
C TYR A 491 -19.97 -4.35 -30.41
N LEU A 492 -20.93 -4.25 -31.34
CA LEU A 492 -21.05 -3.08 -32.23
C LEU A 492 -21.36 -1.79 -31.44
N THR A 493 -21.96 -1.93 -30.25
CA THR A 493 -22.16 -0.85 -29.30
C THR A 493 -20.87 -0.30 -28.67
N LYS A 494 -19.73 -1.00 -28.75
CA LYS A 494 -18.44 -0.50 -28.21
C LYS A 494 -17.96 0.74 -28.98
N ALA A 495 -18.18 0.79 -30.28
CA ALA A 495 -17.88 1.96 -31.12
C ALA A 495 -18.90 3.10 -30.97
N ALA A 496 -20.03 2.85 -30.33
CA ALA A 496 -21.11 3.83 -30.10
C ALA A 496 -21.19 4.30 -28.62
N ALA A 497 -20.15 4.01 -27.82
CA ALA A 497 -20.11 4.39 -26.41
C ALA A 497 -19.65 5.84 -26.18
N ALA A 498 -18.94 6.42 -27.14
CA ALA A 498 -18.53 7.82 -27.12
C ALA A 498 -19.69 8.71 -27.59
N TYR A 499 -19.96 9.83 -26.91
CA TYR A 499 -21.13 10.67 -27.20
C TYR A 499 -21.19 11.12 -28.67
N PRO A 500 -22.34 11.03 -29.36
CA PRO A 500 -22.50 11.51 -30.73
C PRO A 500 -22.56 13.04 -30.80
N GLY A 501 -22.12 13.64 -31.92
CA GLY A 501 -22.07 15.09 -32.13
C GLY A 501 -23.24 15.92 -31.57
N GLY A 502 -24.50 15.58 -31.86
CA GLY A 502 -25.66 16.34 -31.35
C GLY A 502 -25.82 16.32 -29.83
N LEU A 503 -25.27 15.33 -29.13
CA LEU A 503 -25.24 15.28 -27.67
C LEU A 503 -24.07 16.11 -27.10
N ASN A 504 -22.91 16.08 -27.75
CA ASN A 504 -21.79 16.97 -27.41
C ASN A 504 -22.17 18.44 -27.64
N GLU A 505 -22.90 18.75 -28.72
CA GLU A 505 -23.44 20.08 -28.97
C GLU A 505 -24.48 20.48 -27.90
N TYR A 506 -25.36 19.56 -27.47
CA TYR A 506 -26.31 19.82 -26.38
C TYR A 506 -25.59 20.16 -25.07
N PHE A 507 -24.57 19.38 -24.68
CA PHE A 507 -23.78 19.67 -23.48
C PHE A 507 -23.00 20.99 -23.60
N ALA A 508 -22.36 21.25 -24.75
CA ALA A 508 -21.66 22.51 -25.00
C ALA A 508 -22.60 23.72 -24.94
N ARG A 509 -23.83 23.63 -25.48
CA ARG A 509 -24.87 24.66 -25.39
C ARG A 509 -25.38 24.85 -23.94
N LYS A 510 -25.50 23.79 -23.14
CA LYS A 510 -25.87 23.88 -21.71
C LYS A 510 -24.77 24.54 -20.88
N LEU A 511 -23.52 24.15 -21.10
CA LEU A 511 -22.34 24.77 -20.47
C LEU A 511 -22.19 26.25 -20.86
N LYS A 512 -22.53 26.63 -22.12
CA LYS A 512 -22.65 28.02 -22.55
C LYS A 512 -23.74 28.79 -21.81
N GLY A 513 -24.94 28.21 -21.66
CA GLY A 513 -26.05 28.84 -20.95
C GLY A 513 -25.72 29.21 -19.49
N ALA A 514 -24.89 28.40 -18.83
CA ALA A 514 -24.34 28.59 -17.48
C ALA A 514 -23.03 29.41 -17.44
N HIS A 515 -22.65 30.03 -18.56
CA HIS A 515 -21.57 31.01 -18.67
C HIS A 515 -22.14 32.39 -19.02
N ASP A 516 -23.09 32.46 -19.98
CA ASP A 516 -23.68 33.72 -20.43
C ASP A 516 -24.54 34.42 -19.35
N ASN A 517 -25.15 33.66 -18.43
CA ASN A 517 -26.14 34.16 -17.47
C ASN A 517 -25.63 34.16 -16.03
N HIS A 518 -25.20 35.31 -15.52
CA HIS A 518 -25.01 35.53 -14.08
C HIS A 518 -26.34 35.75 -13.32
N SER A 519 -27.50 35.75 -14.00
CA SER A 519 -28.79 36.02 -13.37
C SER A 519 -30.00 35.52 -14.18
N VAL A 520 -30.29 34.21 -14.16
CA VAL A 520 -31.57 33.67 -14.67
C VAL A 520 -32.20 32.73 -13.64
N LYS A 521 -33.35 33.13 -13.09
CA LYS A 521 -34.23 32.21 -12.36
C LYS A 521 -34.82 31.20 -13.34
N VAL A 522 -34.46 29.92 -13.21
CA VAL A 522 -35.07 28.85 -14.01
C VAL A 522 -36.50 28.60 -13.52
N THR A 523 -37.49 29.10 -14.26
CA THR A 523 -38.91 28.83 -14.00
C THR A 523 -39.18 27.31 -14.12
N PRO A 524 -39.88 26.68 -13.16
CA PRO A 524 -40.17 25.25 -13.23
C PRO A 524 -41.20 24.94 -14.33
N TRP A 525 -40.72 24.46 -15.48
CA TRP A 525 -41.56 24.02 -16.59
C TRP A 525 -42.29 22.72 -16.23
N ARG A 526 -43.62 22.70 -16.41
CA ARG A 526 -44.47 21.55 -16.08
C ARG A 526 -44.10 20.32 -16.91
N LEU A 527 -43.75 19.21 -16.24
CA LEU A 527 -43.55 17.92 -16.90
C LEU A 527 -44.87 17.32 -17.41
N ALA A 528 -44.84 16.78 -18.62
CA ALA A 528 -45.78 15.78 -19.12
C ALA A 528 -44.98 14.61 -19.75
N GLY A 529 -44.43 13.72 -18.91
CA GLY A 529 -43.63 12.57 -19.37
C GLY A 529 -42.90 11.86 -18.22
N ARG A 530 -42.55 10.57 -18.39
CA ARG A 530 -41.86 9.73 -17.38
C ARG A 530 -40.33 9.66 -17.59
N TRP A 531 -39.64 8.99 -16.64
CA TRP A 531 -38.19 8.63 -16.61
C TRP A 531 -37.22 9.81 -16.31
N LYS A 532 -36.24 9.65 -15.38
CA LYS A 532 -35.46 10.73 -14.70
C LYS A 532 -34.00 10.28 -14.43
N ASN A 533 -32.94 11.00 -14.89
CA ASN A 533 -31.59 10.40 -15.01
C ASN A 533 -30.30 11.30 -14.93
N VAL A 534 -30.32 12.64 -14.76
CA VAL A 534 -29.12 13.53 -14.94
C VAL A 534 -28.94 14.50 -13.77
N LEU A 535 -27.70 14.76 -13.32
CA LEU A 535 -27.40 15.70 -12.22
C LEU A 535 -26.79 17.03 -12.70
N VAL A 536 -27.34 18.14 -12.20
CA VAL A 536 -26.94 19.53 -12.51
C VAL A 536 -27.02 20.39 -11.24
N ARG A 537 -26.19 21.43 -11.12
CA ARG A 537 -26.28 22.47 -10.08
C ARG A 537 -26.39 23.85 -10.73
N ASP A 538 -27.39 24.62 -10.33
CA ASP A 538 -27.53 26.05 -10.66
C ASP A 538 -27.19 26.90 -9.42
N GLU A 539 -26.82 28.17 -9.59
CA GLU A 539 -26.46 29.08 -8.49
C GLU A 539 -27.70 29.70 -7.82
N PRO A 540 -27.88 29.57 -6.48
CA PRO A 540 -28.86 30.33 -5.72
C PRO A 540 -28.26 31.58 -5.06
N ASN A 541 -29.05 32.64 -4.93
CA ASN A 541 -28.70 33.83 -4.14
C ASN A 541 -28.54 33.47 -2.64
N MET A 542 -27.32 33.17 -2.20
CA MET A 542 -26.92 33.36 -0.80
C MET A 542 -26.37 34.78 -0.62
N GLN A 543 -26.79 35.45 0.45
CA GLN A 543 -26.02 36.59 0.96
C GLN A 543 -24.66 36.08 1.45
N PRO A 544 -23.58 36.89 1.38
CA PRO A 544 -22.28 36.47 1.89
C PRO A 544 -22.37 36.23 3.40
N CYS A 545 -22.39 34.96 3.80
CA CYS A 545 -22.28 34.56 5.20
C CYS A 545 -20.81 34.70 5.61
N ASN A 546 -20.48 35.86 6.20
CA ASN A 546 -19.11 36.23 6.56
C ASN A 546 -18.48 35.35 7.66
N ASP A 547 -19.23 34.38 8.21
CA ASP A 547 -18.81 33.49 9.28
C ASP A 547 -18.32 32.10 8.81
N VAL A 548 -18.43 31.75 7.51
CA VAL A 548 -18.05 30.42 6.98
C VAL A 548 -16.65 30.42 6.35
N ALA A 549 -15.65 30.89 7.09
CA ALA A 549 -14.26 31.00 6.63
C ALA A 549 -13.36 29.83 7.10
N ASN A 550 -13.86 28.59 7.26
CA ASN A 550 -12.99 27.46 7.62
C ASN A 550 -13.44 26.00 7.32
N THR A 551 -14.60 25.74 6.71
CA THR A 551 -15.06 24.37 6.38
C THR A 551 -14.29 23.79 5.20
N GLY A 552 -13.07 23.33 5.48
CA GLY A 552 -12.12 22.84 4.49
C GLY A 552 -12.50 21.47 3.94
N VAL A 553 -12.60 21.40 2.61
CA VAL A 553 -12.77 20.18 1.80
C VAL A 553 -11.87 19.06 2.31
N VAL A 554 -12.47 17.97 2.78
CA VAL A 554 -11.74 16.78 3.23
C VAL A 554 -11.43 15.91 2.01
N PRO A 555 -10.16 15.80 1.56
CA PRO A 555 -9.82 14.91 0.47
C PRO A 555 -9.75 13.49 1.03
N HIS A 556 -10.40 12.55 0.34
CA HIS A 556 -10.07 11.13 0.48
C HIS A 556 -8.58 10.95 0.16
N LEU A 557 -7.82 10.26 1.02
CA LEU A 557 -6.39 10.05 0.84
C LEU A 557 -6.15 8.56 0.63
N SER A 558 -5.60 8.21 -0.54
CA SER A 558 -5.05 6.87 -0.76
C SER A 558 -3.79 6.71 0.10
N TRP A 559 -3.75 5.67 0.92
CA TRP A 559 -2.54 5.32 1.68
C TRP A 559 -1.39 5.08 0.70
N SER A 560 -0.27 5.77 0.92
CA SER A 560 1.01 5.24 0.44
C SER A 560 1.35 3.97 1.24
N PRO A 561 2.10 3.02 0.67
CA PRO A 561 2.67 1.95 1.49
C PRO A 561 3.51 2.55 2.63
N ALA A 562 3.63 1.82 3.73
CA ALA A 562 4.36 2.25 4.91
C ALA A 562 5.77 2.75 4.57
N LEU A 563 6.35 3.57 5.45
CA LEU A 563 7.69 4.17 5.30
C LEU A 563 8.86 3.16 5.25
N ARG A 564 8.57 1.86 5.29
CA ARG A 564 9.43 0.77 4.82
C ARG A 564 8.82 0.16 3.56
N GLY A 565 9.57 0.14 2.47
CA GLY A 565 9.15 -0.55 1.24
C GLY A 565 8.75 -1.99 1.55
N LYS A 566 7.60 -2.45 1.03
CA LYS A 566 7.02 -3.75 1.34
C LYS A 566 8.02 -4.88 1.07
N GLN A 567 8.59 -5.47 2.14
CA GLN A 567 9.09 -6.84 2.07
C GLN A 567 7.87 -7.73 1.80
N GLY A 568 7.95 -8.57 0.77
CA GLY A 568 6.80 -9.31 0.26
C GLY A 568 6.26 -10.34 1.25
N LEU A 569 5.04 -10.81 0.98
CA LEU A 569 4.38 -11.98 1.58
C LEU A 569 3.95 -11.86 3.06
N ALA A 570 4.62 -11.09 3.92
CA ALA A 570 4.37 -11.14 5.38
C ALA A 570 3.29 -10.18 5.93
N ASP A 571 3.09 -8.99 5.33
CA ASP A 571 2.11 -7.99 5.80
C ASP A 571 0.74 -8.13 5.06
N GLU A 572 0.54 -9.13 4.19
CA GLU A 572 -0.73 -9.32 3.44
C GLU A 572 -1.81 -10.06 4.26
N ASP A 573 -1.43 -11.03 5.12
CA ASP A 573 -2.37 -11.68 6.06
C ASP A 573 -2.95 -10.71 7.11
N VAL A 574 -2.26 -9.59 7.33
CA VAL A 574 -2.65 -8.57 8.31
C VAL A 574 -3.93 -7.83 7.89
N ASP A 575 -4.17 -7.69 6.59
CA ASP A 575 -5.34 -6.99 6.04
C ASP A 575 -6.58 -7.90 5.94
N MET A 576 -6.49 -9.19 6.33
CA MET A 576 -7.63 -10.13 6.34
C MET A 576 -8.35 -10.26 7.71
N HIS A 577 -7.75 -9.77 8.79
CA HIS A 577 -8.21 -10.01 10.17
C HIS A 577 -8.67 -8.70 10.83
N LEU A 578 -9.66 -8.75 11.72
CA LEU A 578 -10.28 -7.56 12.31
C LEU A 578 -9.32 -6.77 13.23
N GLY A 579 -8.42 -7.46 13.93
CA GLY A 579 -7.46 -6.85 14.85
C GLY A 579 -8.12 -6.16 16.05
N GLY A 580 -7.55 -5.05 16.51
CA GLY A 580 -8.11 -4.27 17.63
C GLY A 580 -7.09 -3.76 18.65
N MET A 581 -5.91 -4.38 18.73
CA MET A 581 -4.75 -3.83 19.45
C MET A 581 -3.91 -2.93 18.53
N ARG A 582 -3.55 -3.46 17.35
CA ARG A 582 -2.99 -2.69 16.24
C ARG A 582 -4.12 -2.10 15.38
N HIS A 583 -4.05 -0.80 15.09
CA HIS A 583 -5.03 -0.03 14.31
C HIS A 583 -6.51 -0.30 14.66
N PRO A 584 -6.96 -0.13 15.92
CA PRO A 584 -8.34 -0.39 16.34
C PRO A 584 -9.39 0.34 15.48
N ARG A 585 -9.03 1.51 14.96
CA ARG A 585 -9.81 2.33 14.02
C ARG A 585 -10.25 1.58 12.74
N ARG A 586 -9.55 0.53 12.31
CA ARG A 586 -9.95 -0.32 11.15
C ARG A 586 -11.26 -1.07 11.41
N ALA A 587 -11.57 -1.40 12.67
CA ALA A 587 -12.85 -1.99 13.02
C ALA A 587 -14.01 -1.01 12.77
N MET A 588 -13.78 0.31 12.91
CA MET A 588 -14.79 1.34 12.59
C MET A 588 -15.07 1.44 11.08
N GLU A 589 -14.08 1.10 10.25
CA GLU A 589 -14.21 1.03 8.79
C GLU A 589 -14.98 -0.24 8.34
N THR A 590 -15.20 -1.21 9.25
CA THR A 590 -15.74 -2.55 8.95
C THR A 590 -17.09 -2.84 9.64
N ILE A 591 -17.21 -2.51 10.92
CA ILE A 591 -18.37 -2.79 11.79
C ILE A 591 -19.11 -1.46 12.01
N THR A 592 -20.17 -1.25 11.23
CA THR A 592 -20.88 0.05 11.20
C THR A 592 -21.69 0.36 12.46
N GLY A 593 -22.03 -0.64 13.28
CA GLY A 593 -22.80 -0.43 14.52
C GLY A 593 -22.06 0.41 15.57
N TYR A 594 -20.72 0.38 15.55
CA TYR A 594 -19.87 1.17 16.44
C TYR A 594 -20.14 2.67 16.38
N ASP A 595 -20.42 3.23 15.20
CA ASP A 595 -20.58 4.68 15.00
C ASP A 595 -21.76 5.25 15.82
N CYS A 596 -22.87 4.51 15.92
CA CYS A 596 -24.04 4.94 16.67
C CYS A 596 -23.82 4.85 18.19
N ILE A 597 -23.38 3.69 18.69
CA ILE A 597 -23.24 3.44 20.13
C ILE A 597 -22.04 4.16 20.74
N GLY A 598 -20.91 4.25 20.00
CA GLY A 598 -19.73 5.00 20.43
C GLY A 598 -20.03 6.49 20.62
N LYS A 599 -20.79 7.10 19.70
CA LYS A 599 -21.28 8.49 19.86
C LYS A 599 -22.25 8.65 21.03
N ALA A 600 -23.14 7.69 21.27
CA ALA A 600 -24.06 7.77 22.41
C ALA A 600 -23.31 7.73 23.75
N ILE A 601 -22.32 6.83 23.88
CA ILE A 601 -21.45 6.71 25.05
C ILE A 601 -20.58 7.95 25.22
N PHE A 602 -19.99 8.47 24.13
CA PHE A 602 -19.24 9.73 24.12
C PHE A 602 -20.10 10.87 24.67
N HIS A 603 -21.30 11.10 24.11
CA HIS A 603 -22.17 12.20 24.55
C HIS A 603 -22.65 12.05 26.00
N THR A 604 -22.75 10.83 26.54
CA THR A 604 -23.04 10.62 27.98
C THR A 604 -21.86 11.02 28.86
N LEU A 605 -20.64 10.54 28.54
CA LEU A 605 -19.43 10.91 29.28
C LEU A 605 -19.14 12.42 29.20
N ASP A 606 -19.31 12.99 28.01
CA ASP A 606 -19.09 14.41 27.72
C ASP A 606 -20.08 15.30 28.51
N ARG A 607 -21.39 15.02 28.43
CA ARG A 607 -22.43 15.73 29.18
C ARG A 607 -22.23 15.63 30.71
N TYR A 608 -21.81 14.47 31.21
CA TYR A 608 -21.51 14.30 32.62
C TYR A 608 -20.31 15.16 33.05
N LEU A 609 -19.23 15.17 32.26
CA LEU A 609 -18.05 16.00 32.55
C LEU A 609 -18.33 17.51 32.44
N ASP A 610 -19.27 17.96 31.61
CA ASP A 610 -19.77 19.35 31.63
C ASP A 610 -20.49 19.69 32.94
N SER A 611 -21.26 18.74 33.49
CA SER A 611 -21.93 18.91 34.79
C SER A 611 -20.97 18.83 36.00
N GLN A 612 -19.83 18.14 35.85
CA GLN A 612 -18.83 17.93 36.90
C GLN A 612 -17.40 18.32 36.45
N PRO A 613 -17.09 19.62 36.22
CA PRO A 613 -15.76 20.06 35.79
C PRO A 613 -14.63 19.68 36.76
N ASP A 614 -14.94 19.54 38.06
CA ASP A 614 -13.99 19.04 39.07
C ASP A 614 -13.52 17.60 38.79
N LEU A 615 -14.33 16.76 38.13
CA LEU A 615 -13.93 15.40 37.75
C LEU A 615 -12.93 15.43 36.59
N GLN A 616 -13.13 16.30 35.60
CA GLN A 616 -12.14 16.52 34.54
C GLN A 616 -10.79 16.95 35.12
N ARG A 617 -10.79 17.87 36.11
CA ARG A 617 -9.55 18.25 36.78
C ARG A 617 -8.89 17.08 37.52
N GLN A 618 -9.65 16.28 38.26
CA GLN A 618 -9.13 15.07 38.95
C GLN A 618 -8.51 14.06 37.97
N CYS A 619 -9.13 13.82 36.81
CA CYS A 619 -8.60 12.92 35.79
C CYS A 619 -7.23 13.36 35.27
N LEU A 620 -7.01 14.67 35.13
CA LEU A 620 -5.75 15.25 34.65
C LEU A 620 -4.69 15.33 35.76
N GLU A 621 -5.07 15.74 36.98
CA GLU A 621 -4.20 15.82 38.16
C GLU A 621 -3.64 14.44 38.59
N ALA A 622 -4.33 13.35 38.23
CA ALA A 622 -3.85 11.99 38.47
C ALA A 622 -2.74 11.53 37.50
N ILE A 623 -2.61 12.13 36.31
CA ILE A 623 -1.65 11.66 35.29
C ILE A 623 -0.21 11.89 35.76
N GLY A 624 0.58 10.82 35.86
CA GLY A 624 1.97 10.85 36.31
C GLY A 624 2.14 11.02 37.82
N SER A 625 1.05 11.16 38.58
CA SER A 625 1.10 11.41 40.02
C SER A 625 0.99 10.13 40.84
N ASN A 626 1.83 10.01 41.86
CA ASN A 626 1.77 8.95 42.88
C ASN A 626 1.11 9.46 44.19
N GLU A 627 0.80 10.76 44.28
CA GLU A 627 0.27 11.42 45.48
C GLU A 627 -1.15 11.96 45.29
N ALA A 628 -1.54 12.27 44.04
CA ALA A 628 -2.89 12.71 43.73
C ALA A 628 -3.91 11.59 44.00
N LYS A 629 -5.09 11.97 44.49
CA LYS A 629 -6.21 11.03 44.62
C LYS A 629 -6.69 10.62 43.24
N ALA A 630 -6.93 9.33 43.05
CA ALA A 630 -7.60 8.82 41.85
C ALA A 630 -9.00 9.47 41.71
N PRO A 631 -9.52 9.63 40.48
CA PRO A 631 -10.83 10.26 40.24
C PRO A 631 -11.97 9.66 41.07
N SER A 632 -12.89 10.54 41.51
CA SER A 632 -13.96 10.20 42.45
C SER A 632 -14.75 8.96 42.05
N GLN A 633 -14.68 7.93 42.89
CA GLN A 633 -15.38 6.65 42.68
C GLN A 633 -16.90 6.80 42.72
N GLU A 634 -17.41 7.84 43.40
CA GLU A 634 -18.83 8.20 43.44
C GLU A 634 -19.30 8.66 42.05
N HIS A 635 -18.59 9.62 41.43
CA HIS A 635 -18.90 10.06 40.07
C HIS A 635 -18.71 8.96 39.03
N ILE A 636 -17.66 8.13 39.14
CA ILE A 636 -17.48 6.95 38.26
C ILE A 636 -18.64 5.95 38.41
N GLY A 637 -19.23 5.83 39.60
CA GLY A 637 -20.43 5.03 39.87
C GLY A 637 -21.74 5.67 39.37
N GLU A 638 -21.81 6.99 39.22
CA GLU A 638 -22.90 7.68 38.52
C GLU A 638 -22.80 7.50 37.01
N ILE A 639 -21.61 7.75 36.44
CA ILE A 639 -21.32 7.49 35.02
C ILE A 639 -21.63 6.03 34.66
N ARG A 640 -21.25 5.06 35.51
CA ARG A 640 -21.55 3.64 35.24
C ARG A 640 -23.06 3.40 35.17
N ARG A 641 -23.85 3.96 36.10
CA ARG A 641 -25.33 3.84 36.09
C ARG A 641 -25.97 4.49 34.85
N GLU A 642 -25.46 5.62 34.37
CA GLU A 642 -25.93 6.21 33.09
C GLU A 642 -25.58 5.32 31.88
N LEU A 643 -24.40 4.71 31.87
CA LEU A 643 -23.99 3.79 30.80
C LEU A 643 -24.72 2.43 30.87
N GLU A 644 -25.01 1.92 32.06
CA GLU A 644 -25.86 0.74 32.29
C GLU A 644 -27.27 0.97 31.73
N ALA A 645 -27.90 2.12 32.05
CA ALA A 645 -29.21 2.49 31.51
C ALA A 645 -29.19 2.64 29.98
N LEU A 646 -28.14 3.27 29.42
CA LEU A 646 -27.94 3.41 27.98
C LEU A 646 -27.78 2.04 27.26
N LEU A 647 -27.18 1.05 27.94
CA LEU A 647 -26.95 -0.30 27.43
C LEU A 647 -28.09 -1.30 27.76
N GLY A 648 -29.12 -0.87 28.50
CA GLY A 648 -30.25 -1.73 28.90
C GLY A 648 -29.92 -2.74 30.01
N LEU A 649 -28.98 -2.40 30.90
CA LEU A 649 -28.45 -3.26 31.97
C LEU A 649 -28.98 -2.92 33.37
N GLU A 650 -30.16 -2.31 33.46
CA GLU A 650 -30.78 -1.92 34.74
C GLU A 650 -30.92 -3.12 35.69
N GLY A 651 -30.23 -3.07 36.83
CA GLY A 651 -30.24 -4.16 37.83
C GLY A 651 -29.29 -5.33 37.54
N HIS A 652 -28.33 -5.18 36.63
CA HIS A 652 -27.28 -6.20 36.40
C HIS A 652 -26.45 -6.48 37.67
N SER A 653 -26.18 -7.75 37.96
CA SER A 653 -25.36 -8.14 39.12
C SER A 653 -23.89 -8.04 38.77
N HIS A 654 -23.20 -7.03 39.31
CA HIS A 654 -21.77 -6.89 39.06
C HIS A 654 -20.92 -7.83 39.93
N GLU A 655 -20.29 -8.80 39.28
CA GLU A 655 -19.28 -9.65 39.91
C GLU A 655 -17.92 -8.92 40.02
N GLN A 656 -16.88 -9.60 40.51
CA GLN A 656 -15.54 -9.03 40.68
C GLN A 656 -14.74 -9.08 39.38
N GLY A 657 -14.06 -7.99 39.04
CA GLY A 657 -13.24 -7.87 37.82
C GLY A 657 -13.76 -6.82 36.85
N LEU A 658 -13.48 -7.01 35.56
CA LEU A 658 -13.96 -6.16 34.45
C LEU A 658 -15.48 -6.28 34.30
N ASP A 659 -16.16 -5.21 33.89
CA ASP A 659 -17.62 -5.21 33.76
C ASP A 659 -18.09 -5.94 32.49
N TYR A 660 -18.19 -7.27 32.58
CA TYR A 660 -18.54 -8.15 31.45
C TYR A 660 -19.91 -7.83 30.86
N GLY A 661 -20.87 -7.37 31.69
CA GLY A 661 -22.21 -6.99 31.25
C GLY A 661 -22.17 -5.78 30.32
N MET A 662 -21.49 -4.69 30.74
CA MET A 662 -21.30 -3.51 29.89
C MET A 662 -20.55 -3.83 28.61
N LEU A 663 -19.45 -4.58 28.71
CA LEU A 663 -18.61 -5.00 27.59
C LEU A 663 -19.41 -5.83 26.56
N GLY A 664 -20.16 -6.83 27.04
CA GLY A 664 -20.99 -7.71 26.20
C GLY A 664 -22.19 -7.00 25.57
N ALA A 665 -22.91 -6.16 26.31
CA ALA A 665 -24.03 -5.38 25.78
C ALA A 665 -23.58 -4.40 24.68
N TRP A 666 -22.47 -3.68 24.90
CA TRP A 666 -21.93 -2.76 23.92
C TRP A 666 -21.43 -3.49 22.66
N GLY A 667 -20.71 -4.62 22.82
CA GLY A 667 -20.32 -5.47 21.70
C GLY A 667 -21.50 -5.98 20.86
N ARG A 668 -22.58 -6.43 21.52
CA ARG A 668 -23.83 -6.85 20.88
C ARG A 668 -24.48 -5.74 20.07
N ILE A 669 -24.56 -4.52 20.62
CA ILE A 669 -25.14 -3.35 19.94
C ILE A 669 -24.27 -2.91 18.75
N ALA A 670 -22.94 -3.01 18.87
CA ALA A 670 -22.02 -2.71 17.77
C ALA A 670 -22.04 -3.79 16.67
N GLY A 671 -22.31 -5.05 17.03
CA GLY A 671 -22.21 -6.22 16.14
C GLY A 671 -20.79 -6.76 16.01
N ASP A 672 -19.98 -6.69 17.08
CA ASP A 672 -18.59 -7.18 17.06
C ASP A 672 -18.53 -8.72 17.24
N PRO A 673 -17.79 -9.47 16.39
CA PRO A 673 -17.82 -10.93 16.37
C PRO A 673 -17.09 -11.60 17.55
N ASP A 674 -16.33 -10.86 18.36
CA ASP A 674 -15.61 -11.35 19.53
C ASP A 674 -16.53 -11.38 20.77
N THR A 675 -17.65 -10.64 20.75
CA THR A 675 -18.49 -10.31 21.91
C THR A 675 -18.83 -11.50 22.79
N ASP A 676 -19.47 -12.53 22.23
CA ASP A 676 -19.96 -13.67 23.01
C ASP A 676 -18.79 -14.48 23.63
N PHE A 677 -17.62 -14.49 22.99
CA PHE A 677 -16.40 -15.10 23.54
C PHE A 677 -15.85 -14.28 24.69
N ILE A 678 -15.69 -12.96 24.53
CA ILE A 678 -15.12 -12.09 25.56
C ILE A 678 -16.02 -12.01 26.80
N GLU A 679 -17.34 -11.92 26.62
CA GLU A 679 -18.30 -11.93 27.74
C GLU A 679 -18.30 -13.27 28.47
N GLY A 680 -18.33 -14.39 27.74
CA GLY A 680 -18.21 -15.73 28.33
C GLY A 680 -16.90 -15.92 29.09
N TRP A 681 -15.77 -15.46 28.54
CA TRP A 681 -14.46 -15.52 29.19
C TRP A 681 -14.35 -14.68 30.47
N LEU A 682 -14.98 -13.50 30.50
CA LEU A 682 -14.96 -12.62 31.68
C LEU A 682 -15.95 -13.05 32.76
N ARG A 683 -16.99 -13.83 32.41
CA ARG A 683 -18.02 -14.34 33.33
C ARG A 683 -17.72 -15.75 33.86
N GLU A 684 -17.36 -16.68 32.98
CA GLU A 684 -17.24 -18.12 33.29
C GLU A 684 -15.76 -18.59 33.34
N GLY A 685 -14.86 -17.73 32.87
CA GLY A 685 -13.42 -17.92 32.86
C GLY A 685 -12.88 -18.28 31.47
N SER A 686 -11.81 -17.60 31.08
CA SER A 686 -11.12 -17.81 29.81
C SER A 686 -10.32 -19.13 29.79
N PRO A 687 -10.24 -19.82 28.64
CA PRO A 687 -9.41 -21.01 28.47
C PRO A 687 -7.93 -20.65 28.32
N ALA A 688 -7.07 -21.34 29.07
CA ALA A 688 -5.62 -21.39 28.88
C ALA A 688 -5.21 -22.39 27.77
N GLY A 689 -6.13 -23.21 27.25
CA GLY A 689 -5.91 -24.02 26.05
C GLY A 689 -5.55 -25.50 26.29
N ILE A 690 -5.87 -26.05 27.46
CA ILE A 690 -5.50 -27.41 27.90
C ILE A 690 -6.69 -28.36 27.81
N ASN A 691 -7.83 -27.99 28.43
CA ASN A 691 -9.06 -28.77 28.41
C ASN A 691 -10.00 -28.37 27.25
N GLY A 692 -9.76 -27.23 26.60
CA GLY A 692 -10.57 -26.74 25.49
C GLY A 692 -9.85 -25.70 24.63
N PRO A 693 -10.20 -25.56 23.33
CA PRO A 693 -9.50 -24.68 22.40
C PRO A 693 -9.86 -23.20 22.62
N ILE A 694 -8.88 -22.33 22.33
CA ILE A 694 -9.08 -20.87 22.26
C ILE A 694 -9.66 -20.56 20.87
N VAL A 695 -10.99 -20.49 20.77
CA VAL A 695 -11.70 -20.26 19.50
C VAL A 695 -11.60 -18.79 19.07
N ASP A 696 -11.12 -18.53 17.86
CA ASP A 696 -10.99 -17.18 17.28
C ASP A 696 -11.94 -16.98 16.08
N PRO A 697 -12.83 -15.96 16.10
CA PRO A 697 -13.78 -15.68 15.03
C PRO A 697 -13.21 -14.82 13.88
N GLY A 698 -11.89 -14.63 13.78
CA GLY A 698 -11.23 -13.83 12.74
C GLY A 698 -10.62 -12.51 13.24
N ILE A 699 -10.38 -12.41 14.55
CA ILE A 699 -9.77 -11.27 15.23
C ILE A 699 -8.27 -11.26 14.99
N PHE A 700 -7.64 -12.43 15.17
CA PHE A 700 -6.20 -12.62 14.97
C PHE A 700 -5.91 -13.79 14.03
N PRO A 701 -4.77 -13.74 13.31
CA PRO A 701 -4.35 -14.82 12.45
C PRO A 701 -4.02 -16.08 13.25
N GLN A 702 -4.33 -17.23 12.65
CA GLN A 702 -3.81 -18.51 13.09
C GLN A 702 -2.29 -18.58 12.84
N ASP A 703 -1.63 -19.60 13.39
CA ASP A 703 -0.17 -19.71 13.38
C ASP A 703 0.20 -21.05 12.73
N ASP A 704 0.72 -21.01 11.50
CA ASP A 704 1.00 -22.19 10.66
C ASP A 704 2.19 -23.04 11.13
N ALA A 705 2.82 -22.66 12.25
CA ALA A 705 3.91 -23.41 12.84
C ALA A 705 3.41 -24.77 13.33
N GLN A 706 4.08 -25.85 12.93
CA GLN A 706 3.93 -27.15 13.60
C GLN A 706 4.19 -26.96 15.10
N GLN A 707 3.42 -27.66 15.93
CA GLN A 707 3.64 -27.61 17.37
C GLN A 707 5.00 -28.26 17.67
N ASP A 708 5.75 -27.67 18.61
CA ASP A 708 6.87 -28.37 19.23
C ASP A 708 6.27 -29.48 20.09
N ASP A 709 6.04 -30.64 19.47
CA ASP A 709 5.55 -31.84 20.13
C ASP A 709 6.67 -32.39 21.04
N ASP A 710 6.72 -31.89 22.28
CA ASP A 710 7.63 -32.33 23.36
C ASP A 710 7.21 -33.74 23.85
N GLU A 711 7.26 -34.72 22.95
CA GLU A 711 6.85 -36.11 23.17
C GLU A 711 7.70 -36.78 24.28
N GLY A 712 7.05 -37.17 25.37
CA GLY A 712 7.60 -38.17 26.29
C GLY A 712 8.39 -37.67 27.50
N GLN A 713 8.07 -36.50 28.06
CA GLN A 713 8.42 -36.19 29.47
C GLN A 713 7.23 -36.46 30.40
N ASP A 714 7.48 -37.21 31.47
CA ASP A 714 6.48 -37.55 32.48
C ASP A 714 6.43 -36.44 33.55
N TYR A 715 5.66 -35.38 33.27
CA TYR A 715 5.62 -34.13 34.04
C TYR A 715 4.94 -34.24 35.44
N PHE A 716 4.97 -35.41 36.07
CA PHE A 716 4.47 -35.63 37.43
C PHE A 716 5.44 -35.10 38.50
N HIS A 717 5.31 -33.82 38.85
CA HIS A 717 5.86 -33.29 40.11
C HIS A 717 4.99 -33.78 41.29
N ASP A 718 5.62 -34.30 42.34
CA ASP A 718 4.94 -34.60 43.62
C ASP A 718 4.59 -33.28 44.34
N PRO A 719 3.30 -32.94 44.52
CA PRO A 719 2.92 -31.69 45.16
C PRO A 719 3.35 -31.61 46.63
N ALA A 720 3.50 -32.74 47.33
CA ALA A 720 3.92 -32.77 48.73
C ALA A 720 5.43 -32.47 48.90
N GLY A 721 6.22 -32.81 47.89
CA GLY A 721 7.66 -32.55 47.80
C GLY A 721 8.05 -31.16 47.28
N HIS A 722 7.09 -30.27 47.01
CA HIS A 722 7.35 -28.99 46.34
C HIS A 722 8.32 -28.06 47.11
N GLU A 723 9.29 -27.53 46.36
CA GLU A 723 10.29 -26.52 46.74
C GLU A 723 10.44 -25.53 45.56
N ASN A 724 10.45 -24.23 45.81
CA ASN A 724 10.59 -23.22 44.76
C ASN A 724 12.06 -22.97 44.40
N TYR A 725 12.32 -22.15 43.38
CA TYR A 725 13.70 -21.77 43.08
C TYR A 725 14.29 -20.93 44.21
N LYS A 726 15.61 -21.06 44.42
CA LYS A 726 16.38 -20.31 45.42
C LYS A 726 16.16 -18.79 45.41
N SER A 727 15.80 -18.20 44.27
CA SER A 727 15.37 -16.79 44.17
C SER A 727 14.15 -16.44 45.04
N VAL A 728 13.41 -17.43 45.51
CA VAL A 728 12.22 -17.32 46.38
C VAL A 728 12.54 -17.84 47.77
N GLU A 729 13.10 -19.05 47.89
CA GLU A 729 13.36 -19.69 49.19
C GLU A 729 14.52 -19.01 49.96
N ASP A 730 15.55 -18.47 49.27
CA ASP A 730 16.70 -17.78 49.90
C ASP A 730 16.51 -16.24 50.00
N ASP A 731 15.49 -15.62 49.37
CA ASP A 731 15.26 -14.15 49.41
C ASP A 731 14.16 -13.77 50.45
N PRO A 732 14.52 -13.08 51.56
CA PRO A 732 13.55 -12.74 52.62
C PRO A 732 12.44 -11.79 52.16
N MET A 733 12.56 -11.16 50.99
CA MET A 733 11.54 -10.30 50.40
C MET A 733 10.57 -11.04 49.46
N ALA A 734 10.72 -12.35 49.28
CA ALA A 734 9.75 -13.17 48.56
C ALA A 734 8.43 -13.31 49.32
N LEU A 735 8.46 -13.56 50.64
CA LEU A 735 7.27 -13.73 51.46
C LEU A 735 6.34 -12.50 51.46
N PRO A 736 6.83 -11.25 51.62
CA PRO A 736 6.00 -10.06 51.43
C PRO A 736 5.35 -9.93 50.05
N GLU A 737 6.02 -10.38 48.98
CA GLU A 737 5.48 -10.32 47.60
C GLU A 737 4.46 -11.45 47.33
N ILE A 738 4.63 -12.63 47.96
CA ILE A 738 3.62 -13.70 47.98
C ILE A 738 2.38 -13.24 48.76
N GLN A 739 2.55 -12.63 49.94
CA GLN A 739 1.43 -12.08 50.69
C GLN A 739 0.71 -10.99 49.89
N ARG A 740 1.45 -10.07 49.25
CA ARG A 740 0.89 -9.04 48.37
C ARG A 740 0.08 -9.64 47.20
N LEU A 741 0.44 -10.82 46.70
CA LEU A 741 -0.35 -11.54 45.70
C LEU A 741 -1.63 -12.14 46.31
N ILE A 742 -1.55 -12.75 47.49
CA ILE A 742 -2.72 -13.28 48.22
C ILE A 742 -3.74 -12.17 48.51
N ASP A 743 -3.27 -11.01 48.98
CA ASP A 743 -4.08 -9.83 49.32
C ASP A 743 -4.83 -9.22 48.11
N THR A 744 -4.51 -9.60 46.86
CA THR A 744 -5.25 -9.15 45.67
C THR A 744 -6.59 -9.87 45.45
N GLY A 745 -6.78 -11.07 46.01
CA GLY A 745 -7.90 -11.94 45.67
C GLY A 745 -7.79 -12.66 44.31
N TYR A 746 -6.75 -12.44 43.51
CA TYR A 746 -6.53 -13.15 42.24
C TYR A 746 -6.13 -14.62 42.41
N VAL A 747 -5.83 -15.04 43.64
CA VAL A 747 -5.45 -16.40 44.01
C VAL A 747 -6.25 -16.89 45.22
N LYS A 748 -6.45 -18.20 45.33
CA LYS A 748 -7.01 -18.85 46.53
C LYS A 748 -5.93 -19.69 47.22
N VAL A 749 -5.85 -19.60 48.55
CA VAL A 749 -4.90 -20.34 49.38
C VAL A 749 -5.59 -21.50 50.09
N PHE A 750 -4.86 -22.61 50.25
CA PHE A 750 -5.26 -23.79 51.03
C PHE A 750 -4.14 -24.18 52.00
N ASP A 751 -4.50 -24.62 53.20
CA ASP A 751 -3.56 -25.02 54.25
C ASP A 751 -2.91 -26.40 54.01
N ASP A 752 -3.52 -27.22 53.17
CA ASP A 752 -3.13 -28.59 52.89
C ASP A 752 -3.50 -29.03 51.46
N LEU A 753 -3.04 -30.22 51.07
CA LEU A 753 -3.21 -30.76 49.71
C LEU A 753 -4.60 -31.38 49.49
N GLU A 754 -5.23 -31.94 50.52
CA GLU A 754 -6.51 -32.66 50.43
C GLU A 754 -7.65 -31.66 50.21
N SER A 755 -7.70 -30.59 51.01
CA SER A 755 -8.59 -29.44 50.82
C SER A 755 -8.43 -28.77 49.45
N CYS A 756 -7.20 -28.75 48.91
CA CYS A 756 -6.90 -28.21 47.59
C CYS A 756 -7.43 -29.13 46.48
N GLN A 757 -7.19 -30.45 46.60
CA GLN A 757 -7.66 -31.48 45.66
C GLN A 757 -9.18 -31.59 45.61
N GLU A 758 -9.86 -31.54 46.76
CA GLU A 758 -11.33 -31.57 46.84
C GLU A 758 -11.92 -30.36 46.09
N TRP A 759 -11.41 -29.15 46.34
CA TRP A 759 -11.92 -27.94 45.68
C TRP A 759 -11.60 -27.87 44.17
N LEU A 760 -10.51 -28.49 43.73
CA LEU A 760 -10.13 -28.60 42.33
C LEU A 760 -10.81 -29.76 41.58
N GLY A 761 -11.43 -30.70 42.30
CA GLY A 761 -11.97 -31.93 41.72
C GLY A 761 -10.90 -32.89 41.17
N GLY A 762 -9.66 -32.80 41.66
CA GLY A 762 -8.54 -33.62 41.18
C GLY A 762 -7.16 -33.10 41.59
N PRO A 763 -6.08 -33.82 41.24
CA PRO A 763 -4.71 -33.45 41.62
C PRO A 763 -4.28 -32.11 41.00
N PRO A 764 -3.74 -31.16 41.81
CA PRO A 764 -3.08 -29.98 41.30
C PRO A 764 -1.74 -30.33 40.65
N LEU A 765 -1.42 -29.63 39.57
CA LEU A 765 -0.10 -29.57 38.97
C LEU A 765 0.58 -28.31 39.51
N THR A 766 1.58 -28.50 40.37
CA THR A 766 2.32 -27.44 41.06
C THR A 766 3.51 -26.98 40.22
N SER A 767 3.57 -25.68 39.92
CA SER A 767 4.64 -25.03 39.17
C SER A 767 5.51 -24.20 40.11
N LYS A 768 6.83 -24.20 39.91
CA LYS A 768 7.76 -23.48 40.82
C LYS A 768 7.67 -21.97 40.64
N LEU A 769 7.78 -21.22 41.74
CA LEU A 769 7.99 -19.77 41.69
C LEU A 769 9.46 -19.42 41.50
N ALA A 770 9.72 -18.48 40.60
CA ALA A 770 10.98 -17.74 40.51
C ALA A 770 10.72 -16.26 40.87
N MET A 771 11.71 -15.57 41.44
CA MET A 771 11.63 -14.11 41.65
C MET A 771 12.70 -13.37 40.85
N VAL A 772 12.25 -12.42 40.03
CA VAL A 772 13.12 -11.54 39.24
C VAL A 772 13.20 -10.17 39.91
N THR A 773 14.32 -9.93 40.59
CA THR A 773 14.65 -8.65 41.22
C THR A 773 15.48 -7.79 40.27
N LYS A 774 14.95 -6.65 39.81
CA LYS A 774 15.68 -5.64 39.01
C LYS A 774 15.73 -4.30 39.73
N VAL A 775 16.94 -3.86 40.08
CA VAL A 775 17.22 -2.48 40.50
C VAL A 775 17.16 -1.57 39.26
N ARG A 776 16.58 -0.39 39.41
CA ARG A 776 16.49 0.67 38.40
C ARG A 776 17.55 1.75 38.64
N SER A 777 17.77 2.60 37.64
CA SER A 777 18.65 3.79 37.71
C SER A 777 18.18 4.84 38.73
N ASP A 778 16.88 4.87 39.05
CA ASP A 778 16.29 5.68 40.13
C ASP A 778 16.51 5.10 41.55
N GLY A 779 17.25 3.99 41.67
CA GLY A 779 17.48 3.27 42.93
C GLY A 779 16.31 2.38 43.39
N THR A 780 15.14 2.46 42.76
CA THR A 780 13.99 1.63 43.13
C THR A 780 14.19 0.18 42.70
N THR A 781 13.78 -0.75 43.56
CA THR A 781 13.91 -2.19 43.31
C THR A 781 12.56 -2.76 42.86
N LYS A 782 12.44 -3.16 41.59
CA LYS A 782 11.26 -3.84 41.07
C LYS A 782 11.44 -5.35 41.20
N ARG A 783 10.63 -5.98 42.05
CA ARG A 783 10.48 -7.43 42.12
C ARG A 783 9.34 -7.89 41.22
N ARG A 784 9.37 -9.16 40.81
CA ARG A 784 8.31 -9.89 40.11
C ARG A 784 8.40 -11.36 40.48
N LEU A 785 7.32 -11.95 40.99
CA LEU A 785 7.14 -13.40 40.99
C LEU A 785 6.76 -13.87 39.57
N ILE A 786 7.27 -15.02 39.17
CA ILE A 786 6.97 -15.69 37.89
C ILE A 786 6.65 -17.15 38.21
N LEU A 787 5.57 -17.66 37.64
CA LEU A 787 5.18 -19.08 37.73
C LEU A 787 5.84 -19.83 36.57
N ASP A 788 6.69 -20.83 36.85
CA ASP A 788 7.33 -21.61 35.78
C ASP A 788 6.40 -22.71 35.25
N CYS A 789 5.43 -22.29 34.44
CA CYS A 789 4.53 -23.18 33.73
C CYS A 789 5.23 -24.01 32.63
N ARG A 790 6.54 -23.84 32.39
CA ARG A 790 7.31 -24.69 31.46
C ARG A 790 7.91 -25.88 32.18
N GLU A 791 8.56 -25.67 33.32
CA GLU A 791 9.19 -26.75 34.11
C GLU A 791 8.16 -27.75 34.65
N SER A 792 6.92 -27.29 34.87
CA SER A 792 5.79 -28.13 35.30
C SER A 792 5.02 -28.79 34.15
N GLY A 793 5.40 -28.57 32.89
CA GLY A 793 4.70 -29.13 31.71
C GLY A 793 3.35 -28.49 31.36
N ALA A 794 2.80 -27.58 32.18
CA ALA A 794 1.50 -26.93 31.91
C ALA A 794 1.45 -26.21 30.55
N ASN A 795 2.56 -25.61 30.11
CA ASN A 795 2.71 -25.01 28.80
C ASN A 795 2.88 -26.04 27.66
N SER A 796 3.35 -27.26 27.95
CA SER A 796 3.40 -28.35 26.97
C SER A 796 2.00 -28.90 26.71
N LEU A 797 1.18 -29.03 27.76
CA LEU A 797 -0.23 -29.45 27.69
C LEU A 797 -1.16 -28.44 26.97
N ALA A 798 -0.76 -27.18 26.83
CA ALA A 798 -1.61 -26.12 26.27
C ALA A 798 -1.42 -25.95 24.74
N HIS A 799 -2.48 -26.17 23.96
CA HIS A 799 -2.48 -25.87 22.52
C HIS A 799 -2.51 -24.35 22.27
N LYS A 800 -1.77 -23.87 21.27
CA LYS A 800 -1.56 -22.43 21.03
C LYS A 800 -2.78 -21.78 20.35
N GLY A 801 -3.32 -20.71 20.93
CA GLY A 801 -4.53 -20.02 20.46
C GLY A 801 -4.39 -19.09 19.24
N GLY A 802 -3.32 -19.20 18.44
CA GLY A 802 -3.02 -18.29 17.32
C GLY A 802 -1.95 -17.23 17.61
N ARG A 803 -1.87 -16.20 16.77
CA ARG A 803 -0.78 -15.20 16.76
C ARG A 803 -1.28 -13.76 16.94
N VAL A 804 -0.95 -13.17 18.09
CA VAL A 804 -1.30 -11.79 18.46
C VAL A 804 -0.78 -10.77 17.43
N GLN A 805 -1.65 -9.84 16.97
CA GLN A 805 -1.21 -8.66 16.22
C GLN A 805 -0.92 -7.47 17.16
N LEU A 806 0.36 -7.20 17.42
CA LEU A 806 0.81 -6.05 18.22
C LEU A 806 1.19 -4.85 17.34
N PRO A 807 0.92 -3.61 17.80
CA PRO A 807 1.32 -2.39 17.07
C PRO A 807 2.83 -2.18 17.08
N ARG A 808 3.33 -1.53 16.02
CA ARG A 808 4.74 -1.21 15.80
C ARG A 808 4.98 0.29 16.10
N PRO A 809 6.19 0.73 16.50
CA PRO A 809 6.48 2.16 16.68
C PRO A 809 6.20 3.02 15.44
N THR A 810 6.26 2.42 14.24
CA THR A 810 5.90 3.07 12.98
C THR A 810 4.41 3.31 12.82
N ASP A 811 3.54 2.45 13.38
CA ASP A 811 2.08 2.65 13.30
C ASP A 811 1.64 3.90 14.08
N LEU A 812 2.26 4.13 15.25
CA LEU A 812 2.11 5.36 16.03
C LEU A 812 2.61 6.60 15.27
N VAL A 813 3.74 6.49 14.56
CA VAL A 813 4.28 7.56 13.72
C VAL A 813 3.33 7.91 12.57
N ASP A 814 2.82 6.91 11.85
CA ASP A 814 1.89 7.09 10.74
C ASP A 814 0.58 7.75 11.21
N ASP A 815 0.07 7.35 12.38
CA ASP A 815 -1.10 7.97 13.01
C ASP A 815 -0.83 9.41 13.49
N SER A 816 0.33 9.67 14.08
CA SER A 816 0.74 11.02 14.51
C SER A 816 0.88 11.98 13.31
N LEU A 817 1.51 11.53 12.23
CA LEU A 817 1.64 12.28 10.97
C LEU A 817 0.28 12.50 10.30
N TYR A 818 -0.62 11.50 10.33
CA TYR A 818 -1.98 11.67 9.85
C TYR A 818 -2.72 12.75 10.64
N LEU A 819 -2.72 12.69 11.98
CA LEU A 819 -3.39 13.66 12.83
C LEU A 819 -2.82 15.07 12.62
N LEU A 820 -1.51 15.25 12.63
CA LEU A 820 -0.84 16.53 12.32
C LEU A 820 -1.29 17.11 10.96
N SER A 821 -1.56 16.25 9.97
CA SER A 821 -2.00 16.69 8.63
C SER A 821 -3.48 17.08 8.55
N ARG A 822 -4.33 16.57 9.44
CA ARG A 822 -5.75 16.95 9.55
C ARG A 822 -5.96 18.14 10.48
N SER A 823 -5.11 18.29 11.48
CA SER A 823 -5.10 19.34 12.53
C SER A 823 -4.96 20.78 12.01
N LYS A 824 -4.64 21.00 10.72
CA LYS A 824 -4.36 22.32 10.13
C LYS A 824 -3.29 23.18 10.85
N GLY A 825 -2.55 22.61 11.81
CA GLY A 825 -1.62 23.32 12.68
C GLY A 825 -1.99 23.36 14.17
N GLU A 826 -3.12 22.77 14.59
CA GLU A 826 -3.34 22.41 16.01
C GLU A 826 -2.27 21.40 16.48
N GLU A 827 -2.01 21.38 17.79
CA GLU A 827 -1.06 20.44 18.40
C GLU A 827 -1.64 19.03 18.53
N VAL A 828 -0.74 18.04 18.57
CA VAL A 828 -1.05 16.63 18.72
C VAL A 828 -0.22 16.05 19.87
N GLU A 829 -0.87 15.40 20.81
CA GLU A 829 -0.27 14.81 22.02
C GLU A 829 -0.69 13.35 22.18
N ALA A 830 0.07 12.58 22.95
CA ALA A 830 -0.30 11.24 23.36
C ALA A 830 -0.59 11.17 24.86
N LEU A 831 -1.65 10.46 25.23
CA LEU A 831 -1.84 9.89 26.57
C LEU A 831 -1.35 8.44 26.56
N VAL A 832 -0.37 8.11 27.38
CA VAL A 832 0.11 6.74 27.65
C VAL A 832 -0.30 6.38 29.07
N LEU A 833 -1.01 5.26 29.25
CA LEU A 833 -1.67 4.92 30.52
C LEU A 833 -1.84 3.39 30.69
N ASP A 834 -0.85 2.70 31.27
CA ASP A 834 -0.89 1.25 31.46
C ASP A 834 -2.14 0.76 32.20
N PHE A 835 -2.67 -0.38 31.77
CA PHE A 835 -3.56 -1.21 32.55
C PHE A 835 -2.75 -1.92 33.65
N LYS A 836 -3.12 -1.72 34.91
CA LYS A 836 -2.43 -2.31 36.07
C LYS A 836 -2.76 -3.81 36.17
N ASP A 837 -1.73 -4.64 36.38
CA ASP A 837 -1.87 -6.07 36.70
C ASP A 837 -2.74 -6.85 35.68
N TRP A 838 -2.67 -6.44 34.40
CA TRP A 838 -3.64 -6.76 33.34
C TRP A 838 -3.94 -8.26 33.14
N PHE A 839 -2.95 -9.14 33.17
CA PHE A 839 -3.19 -10.59 33.03
C PHE A 839 -4.16 -11.12 34.09
N TYR A 840 -4.00 -10.66 35.33
CA TYR A 840 -4.86 -11.05 36.44
C TYR A 840 -6.25 -10.40 36.40
N SER A 841 -6.51 -9.47 35.47
CA SER A 841 -7.84 -8.89 35.25
C SER A 841 -8.76 -9.78 34.42
N VAL A 842 -8.25 -10.89 33.85
CA VAL A 842 -9.04 -11.85 33.05
C VAL A 842 -9.17 -13.17 33.83
N PRO A 843 -10.39 -13.61 34.20
CA PRO A 843 -10.60 -14.87 34.91
C PRO A 843 -10.15 -16.11 34.12
N LEU A 844 -9.70 -17.15 34.83
CA LEU A 844 -9.30 -18.45 34.27
C LEU A 844 -10.42 -19.46 34.48
N GLN A 845 -10.72 -20.27 33.45
CA GLN A 845 -11.79 -21.28 33.47
C GLN A 845 -11.60 -22.27 34.64
N HIS A 846 -12.68 -22.52 35.39
CA HIS A 846 -12.65 -23.33 36.62
C HIS A 846 -11.95 -24.69 36.44
N ALA A 847 -12.25 -25.40 35.35
CA ALA A 847 -11.71 -26.73 35.06
C ALA A 847 -10.18 -26.78 34.81
N GLU A 848 -9.57 -25.64 34.47
CA GLU A 848 -8.14 -25.54 34.16
C GLU A 848 -7.29 -24.98 35.31
N ARG A 849 -7.92 -24.47 36.38
CA ARG A 849 -7.19 -23.89 37.55
C ARG A 849 -6.24 -24.90 38.22
N ARG A 850 -6.54 -26.21 38.12
CA ARG A 850 -5.66 -27.29 38.56
C ARG A 850 -4.29 -27.33 37.87
N TYR A 851 -4.12 -26.71 36.70
CA TYR A 851 -2.83 -26.61 36.00
C TYR A 851 -2.03 -25.35 36.34
N PHE A 852 -2.62 -24.43 37.11
CA PHE A 852 -2.02 -23.14 37.48
C PHE A 852 -2.02 -23.01 39.00
N THR A 853 -1.20 -23.86 39.63
CA THR A 853 -0.99 -23.87 41.08
C THR A 853 0.49 -23.78 41.43
N THR A 854 0.80 -23.38 42.66
CA THR A 854 2.14 -23.44 43.28
C THR A 854 1.98 -23.74 44.76
N ALA A 855 3.06 -24.11 45.45
CA ALA A 855 3.07 -24.18 46.90
C ALA A 855 4.21 -23.34 47.51
N TYR A 856 4.07 -22.94 48.77
CA TYR A 856 5.06 -22.13 49.50
C TYR A 856 5.03 -22.47 51.00
N ARG A 857 6.09 -22.08 51.72
CA ARG A 857 6.19 -22.22 53.18
C ARG A 857 6.40 -20.85 53.80
N GLU A 858 5.62 -20.50 54.82
CA GLU A 858 5.73 -19.19 55.49
C GLU A 858 7.01 -19.02 56.33
N ARG A 859 7.70 -20.13 56.58
CA ARG A 859 8.98 -20.20 57.28
C ARG A 859 9.70 -21.50 56.88
N PRO A 860 11.05 -21.55 56.92
CA PRO A 860 11.80 -22.79 56.75
C PRO A 860 11.29 -23.89 57.69
N GLY A 861 11.06 -25.09 57.16
CA GLY A 861 10.48 -26.21 57.92
C GLY A 861 9.00 -26.04 58.32
N GLY A 862 8.29 -25.02 57.83
CA GLY A 862 6.85 -24.85 58.03
C GLY A 862 5.99 -25.79 57.17
N PRO A 863 4.67 -25.85 57.46
CA PRO A 863 3.71 -26.53 56.60
C PRO A 863 3.71 -25.94 55.18
N LEU A 864 3.33 -26.76 54.21
CA LEU A 864 3.29 -26.39 52.80
C LEU A 864 1.87 -25.90 52.45
N ARG A 865 1.73 -24.61 52.17
CA ARG A 865 0.46 -23.98 51.74
C ARG A 865 0.37 -23.95 50.22
N TYR A 866 -0.80 -24.26 49.67
CA TYR A 866 -1.04 -24.31 48.22
C TYR A 866 -1.77 -23.06 47.75
N ILE A 867 -1.31 -22.48 46.64
CA ILE A 867 -1.88 -21.30 45.99
C ILE A 867 -2.40 -21.72 44.62
N VAL A 868 -3.69 -21.49 44.38
CA VAL A 868 -4.36 -21.71 43.09
C VAL A 868 -4.67 -20.37 42.44
N PHE A 869 -4.27 -20.18 41.18
CA PHE A 869 -4.62 -18.97 40.42
C PHE A 869 -6.07 -19.02 39.93
N LEU A 870 -6.82 -17.95 40.17
CA LEU A 870 -8.23 -17.82 39.72
C LEU A 870 -8.35 -17.11 38.37
N THR A 871 -7.26 -16.47 37.93
CA THR A 871 -7.16 -15.57 36.77
C THR A 871 -5.95 -15.96 35.91
N GLN A 872 -5.86 -15.42 34.69
CA GLN A 872 -4.71 -15.67 33.80
C GLN A 872 -3.41 -15.14 34.42
N THR A 873 -2.33 -15.92 34.32
CA THR A 873 -1.11 -15.68 35.11
C THR A 873 0.17 -15.60 34.26
N GLN A 874 1.15 -14.84 34.75
CA GLN A 874 2.45 -14.65 34.10
C GLN A 874 3.26 -15.95 34.16
N GLY A 875 3.49 -16.53 32.99
CA GLY A 875 4.09 -17.87 32.80
C GLY A 875 3.27 -18.73 31.84
N SER A 876 1.95 -18.52 31.76
CA SER A 876 1.05 -19.21 30.84
C SER A 876 1.36 -18.90 29.37
N LYS A 877 1.48 -19.95 28.55
CA LYS A 877 1.68 -19.93 27.09
C LYS A 877 0.62 -19.10 26.35
N ASN A 878 -0.62 -19.09 26.84
CA ASN A 878 -1.76 -18.47 26.17
C ASN A 878 -2.33 -17.21 26.85
N ALA A 879 -1.91 -16.86 28.08
CA ALA A 879 -2.31 -15.58 28.68
C ALA A 879 -2.06 -14.35 27.76
N PRO A 880 -0.97 -14.29 26.95
CA PRO A 880 -0.77 -13.19 25.99
C PRO A 880 -1.80 -13.12 24.85
N ILE A 881 -2.32 -14.25 24.36
CA ILE A 881 -3.34 -14.26 23.28
C ILE A 881 -4.75 -13.97 23.84
N VAL A 882 -5.07 -14.54 25.00
CA VAL A 882 -6.35 -14.33 25.71
C VAL A 882 -6.49 -12.87 26.18
N CYS A 883 -5.57 -12.39 27.02
CA CYS A 883 -5.62 -11.03 27.53
C CYS A 883 -5.35 -9.99 26.42
N GLY A 884 -4.66 -10.40 25.35
CA GLY A 884 -4.51 -9.61 24.12
C GLY A 884 -5.82 -9.44 23.35
N ARG A 885 -6.70 -10.46 23.29
CA ARG A 885 -8.03 -10.32 22.68
C ARG A 885 -8.98 -9.47 23.52
N VAL A 886 -8.98 -9.64 24.84
CA VAL A 886 -9.74 -8.74 25.75
C VAL A 886 -9.29 -7.28 25.57
N ALA A 887 -7.97 -7.04 25.49
CA ALA A 887 -7.41 -5.72 25.21
C ALA A 887 -7.76 -5.20 23.81
N ALA A 888 -7.80 -6.07 22.79
CA ALA A 888 -8.22 -5.72 21.44
C ALA A 888 -9.69 -5.32 21.37
N PHE A 889 -10.58 -6.07 22.03
CA PHE A 889 -12.02 -5.76 22.12
C PHE A 889 -12.25 -4.41 22.82
N ILE A 890 -11.60 -4.18 23.97
CA ILE A 890 -11.60 -2.88 24.66
C ILE A 890 -11.02 -1.78 23.78
N GLY A 891 -9.99 -2.05 22.99
CA GLY A 891 -9.40 -1.12 22.02
C GLY A 891 -10.37 -0.71 20.92
N ARG A 892 -11.10 -1.67 20.33
CA ARG A 892 -12.15 -1.40 19.32
C ARG A 892 -13.29 -0.57 19.93
N LEU A 893 -13.81 -0.97 21.10
CA LEU A 893 -14.85 -0.24 21.84
C LEU A 893 -14.41 1.20 22.15
N SER A 894 -13.25 1.37 22.79
CA SER A 894 -12.71 2.69 23.20
C SER A 894 -12.49 3.63 22.02
N GLN A 895 -12.04 3.11 20.87
CA GLN A 895 -11.85 3.91 19.66
C GLN A 895 -13.18 4.40 19.05
N SER A 896 -14.29 3.70 19.26
CA SER A 896 -15.60 4.06 18.69
C SER A 896 -16.19 5.37 19.23
N LEU A 897 -15.72 5.84 20.39
CA LEU A 897 -16.08 7.15 20.94
C LEU A 897 -15.55 8.32 20.11
N PHE A 898 -14.50 8.12 19.32
CA PHE A 898 -13.68 9.22 18.80
C PHE A 898 -13.52 9.18 17.28
N LEU A 899 -13.72 10.34 16.64
CA LEU A 899 -13.44 10.53 15.22
C LEU A 899 -11.95 10.26 14.94
N SER A 900 -11.67 9.38 13.97
CA SER A 900 -10.31 8.92 13.63
C SER A 900 -9.41 9.96 12.93
N ASP A 901 -9.82 11.23 12.92
CA ASP A 901 -9.04 12.42 12.57
C ASP A 901 -8.90 13.44 13.72
N ARG A 902 -9.55 13.20 14.87
CA ARG A 902 -9.33 13.91 16.14
C ARG A 902 -8.58 13.06 17.18
N ALA A 903 -8.79 11.74 17.23
CA ALA A 903 -8.03 10.87 18.12
C ALA A 903 -7.84 9.45 17.57
N ARG A 904 -6.72 8.82 17.95
CA ARG A 904 -6.34 7.45 17.55
C ARG A 904 -5.72 6.67 18.70
N LEU A 905 -6.26 5.50 18.97
CA LEU A 905 -5.73 4.56 19.96
C LEU A 905 -4.82 3.52 19.29
N GLN A 906 -3.76 3.12 19.98
CA GLN A 906 -3.00 1.89 19.71
C GLN A 906 -2.78 1.20 21.06
N VAL A 907 -2.85 -0.13 21.13
CA VAL A 907 -2.74 -0.89 22.39
C VAL A 907 -1.70 -1.99 22.26
N TYR A 908 -0.66 -1.95 23.10
CA TYR A 908 0.36 -3.00 23.17
C TYR A 908 0.13 -3.84 24.43
N VAL A 909 -0.75 -4.85 24.33
CA VAL A 909 -1.20 -5.70 25.45
C VAL A 909 -1.79 -4.89 26.62
N ASP A 910 -0.95 -4.51 27.59
CA ASP A 910 -1.28 -3.74 28.79
C ASP A 910 -0.86 -2.26 28.72
N ASP A 911 -0.27 -1.82 27.60
CA ASP A 911 0.24 -0.46 27.35
C ASP A 911 -0.52 0.27 26.21
N PRO A 912 -1.66 0.94 26.50
CA PRO A 912 -2.37 1.83 25.58
C PRO A 912 -1.67 3.18 25.37
N CYS A 913 -1.59 3.61 24.10
CA CYS A 913 -1.22 4.96 23.70
C CYS A 913 -2.34 5.59 22.87
N PHE A 914 -2.88 6.72 23.34
CA PHE A 914 -4.01 7.44 22.75
C PHE A 914 -3.55 8.83 22.25
N LEU A 915 -3.41 8.96 20.94
CA LEU A 915 -3.09 10.23 20.27
C LEU A 915 -4.33 11.11 20.16
N MET A 916 -4.20 12.40 20.45
CA MET A 916 -5.28 13.39 20.47
C MET A 916 -4.85 14.66 19.74
N ALA A 917 -5.76 15.23 18.93
CA ALA A 917 -5.54 16.43 18.14
C ALA A 917 -6.56 17.52 18.47
N GLY A 918 -6.09 18.75 18.69
CA GLY A 918 -6.96 19.90 18.93
C GLY A 918 -6.34 20.99 19.80
N SER A 919 -7.18 21.88 20.34
CA SER A 919 -6.78 22.81 21.41
C SER A 919 -6.55 22.07 22.74
N GLN A 920 -5.88 22.71 23.70
CA GLN A 920 -5.57 22.11 25.00
C GLN A 920 -6.83 21.52 25.66
N GLY A 921 -7.86 22.35 25.87
CA GLY A 921 -9.11 21.91 26.49
C GLY A 921 -9.86 20.82 25.72
N GLN A 922 -9.65 20.68 24.41
CA GLN A 922 -10.18 19.53 23.65
C GLN A 922 -9.40 18.25 23.94
N ARG A 923 -8.07 18.29 23.97
CA ARG A 923 -7.22 17.13 24.29
C ARG A 923 -7.41 16.71 25.75
N ASP A 924 -7.43 17.66 26.67
CA ASP A 924 -7.77 17.47 28.09
C ASP A 924 -9.11 16.74 28.28
N ARG A 925 -10.13 17.13 27.49
CA ARG A 925 -11.46 16.53 27.52
C ARG A 925 -11.48 15.12 26.93
N LEU A 926 -10.83 14.90 25.79
CA LEU A 926 -10.70 13.58 25.16
C LEU A 926 -9.99 12.58 26.09
N ALA A 927 -8.91 13.01 26.74
CA ALA A 927 -8.21 12.22 27.77
C ALA A 927 -9.13 11.86 28.95
N SER A 928 -9.87 12.85 29.46
CA SER A 928 -10.77 12.66 30.61
C SER A 928 -11.95 11.73 30.29
N ILE A 929 -12.53 11.82 29.09
CA ILE A 929 -13.57 10.91 28.60
C ILE A 929 -13.05 9.47 28.56
N LEU A 930 -11.83 9.25 28.07
CA LEU A 930 -11.23 7.91 27.99
C LEU A 930 -10.89 7.34 29.39
N ILE A 931 -10.37 8.17 30.29
CA ILE A 931 -10.10 7.79 31.69
C ILE A 931 -11.41 7.40 32.40
N CYS A 932 -12.45 8.23 32.31
CA CYS A 932 -13.75 7.92 32.89
C CYS A 932 -14.37 6.64 32.32
N LEU A 933 -14.29 6.42 31.00
CA LEU A 933 -14.76 5.18 30.36
C LEU A 933 -14.08 3.95 30.97
N TRP A 934 -12.74 3.92 31.00
CA TRP A 934 -12.00 2.77 31.49
C TRP A 934 -12.23 2.50 32.98
N MET A 935 -12.37 3.55 33.81
CA MET A 935 -12.72 3.41 35.23
C MET A 935 -14.16 2.91 35.42
N SER A 936 -15.13 3.34 34.61
CA SER A 936 -16.49 2.79 34.63
C SER A 936 -16.51 1.32 34.22
N LEU A 937 -15.74 0.92 33.20
CA LEU A 937 -15.53 -0.50 32.81
C LEU A 937 -14.74 -1.34 33.84
N ARG A 938 -14.35 -0.76 34.99
CA ARG A 938 -13.58 -1.39 36.08
C ARG A 938 -12.15 -1.78 35.70
N ILE A 939 -11.59 -1.21 34.63
CA ILE A 939 -10.19 -1.42 34.25
C ILE A 939 -9.30 -0.70 35.28
N PRO A 940 -8.37 -1.40 35.97
CA PRO A 940 -7.46 -0.76 36.92
C PRO A 940 -6.36 -0.01 36.16
N LEU A 941 -6.17 1.28 36.46
CA LEU A 941 -5.26 2.17 35.71
C LEU A 941 -4.02 2.56 36.52
N ALA A 942 -2.85 2.58 35.90
CA ALA A 942 -1.57 2.87 36.57
C ALA A 942 -1.16 4.35 36.50
N PHE A 943 -2.02 5.25 36.99
CA PHE A 943 -1.85 6.72 36.99
C PHE A 943 -0.44 7.24 37.27
N GLY A 944 0.24 6.74 38.31
CA GLY A 944 1.61 7.14 38.68
C GLY A 944 2.74 6.72 37.72
N LYS A 945 2.41 6.04 36.60
CA LYS A 945 3.30 5.79 35.45
C LYS A 945 2.86 6.53 34.17
N ALA A 946 1.67 7.13 34.18
CA ALA A 946 1.05 7.71 33.00
C ALA A 946 1.77 8.99 32.55
N SER A 947 1.68 9.29 31.26
CA SER A 947 2.19 10.53 30.68
C SER A 947 1.22 11.08 29.67
N CYS A 948 1.01 12.40 29.65
CA CYS A 948 0.26 13.09 28.62
C CYS A 948 1.10 14.25 28.06
N GLY A 949 1.24 14.33 26.74
CA GLY A 949 1.98 15.41 26.09
C GLY A 949 2.52 15.06 24.70
N ALA A 950 3.26 16.00 24.11
CA ALA A 950 3.91 15.82 22.82
C ALA A 950 5.25 15.05 22.90
N ASP A 951 5.89 15.05 24.07
CA ASP A 951 7.08 14.27 24.43
C ASP A 951 6.68 13.10 25.33
N PHE A 952 6.90 11.86 24.87
CA PHE A 952 6.51 10.65 25.59
C PHE A 952 7.37 9.44 25.22
N THR A 953 7.28 8.36 25.99
CA THR A 953 7.91 7.08 25.69
C THR A 953 6.86 5.98 25.67
N TRP A 954 6.82 5.20 24.59
CA TRP A 954 5.89 4.08 24.41
C TRP A 954 6.61 2.87 23.82
N ILE A 955 6.29 1.65 24.28
CA ILE A 955 6.90 0.39 23.83
C ILE A 955 8.45 0.38 23.71
N GLY A 956 9.12 1.18 24.55
CA GLY A 956 10.58 1.34 24.62
C GLY A 956 11.20 2.36 23.65
N VAL A 957 10.37 3.16 22.97
CA VAL A 957 10.79 4.19 22.00
C VAL A 957 10.39 5.58 22.50
N HIS A 958 11.30 6.56 22.41
CA HIS A 958 10.99 7.95 22.72
C HIS A 958 10.44 8.66 21.48
N CYS A 959 9.32 9.36 21.64
CA CYS A 959 8.62 10.11 20.61
C CYS A 959 8.47 11.58 21.03
N HIS A 960 8.83 12.49 20.13
CA HIS A 960 8.58 13.93 20.23
C HIS A 960 7.77 14.38 19.00
N ILE A 961 6.51 14.74 19.21
CA ILE A 961 5.61 15.31 18.21
C ILE A 961 5.78 16.83 18.19
N LYS A 962 5.69 17.46 17.02
CA LYS A 962 5.71 18.91 16.90
C LYS A 962 4.84 19.41 15.74
N ALA A 963 3.83 20.23 16.03
CA ALA A 963 3.03 20.88 15.00
C ALA A 963 3.75 22.05 14.31
N GLY A 964 3.08 22.61 13.31
CA GLY A 964 3.57 23.69 12.46
C GLY A 964 3.20 23.47 10.98
N LYS A 965 3.67 24.38 10.12
CA LYS A 965 3.40 24.35 8.66
C LYS A 965 3.85 23.06 7.96
N ASP A 966 4.89 22.42 8.48
CA ASP A 966 5.30 21.07 8.16
C ASP A 966 5.51 20.33 9.49
N GLY A 967 4.40 19.83 10.05
CA GLY A 967 4.40 19.07 11.29
C GLY A 967 5.31 17.85 11.19
N LYS A 968 5.95 17.49 12.31
CA LYS A 968 6.94 16.42 12.35
C LYS A 968 6.82 15.53 13.58
N VAL A 969 7.32 14.31 13.44
CA VAL A 969 7.44 13.30 14.51
C VAL A 969 8.89 12.88 14.57
N THR A 970 9.49 12.97 15.76
CA THR A 970 10.91 12.76 16.01
C THR A 970 11.05 11.55 16.93
N VAL A 971 11.83 10.55 16.53
CA VAL A 971 11.80 9.22 17.15
C VAL A 971 13.21 8.68 17.42
N THR A 972 13.46 8.23 18.64
CA THR A 972 14.77 7.78 19.15
C THR A 972 14.60 6.54 20.03
N GLY A 973 15.60 5.66 20.11
CA GLY A 973 15.61 4.57 21.10
C GLY A 973 15.60 5.10 22.54
N LYS A 974 15.08 4.34 23.52
CA LYS A 974 15.03 4.76 24.93
C LYS A 974 16.39 5.26 25.43
N THR A 975 16.42 6.41 26.11
CA THR A 975 17.66 7.08 26.52
C THR A 975 18.61 6.18 27.31
N GLU A 976 18.11 5.39 28.26
CA GLU A 976 18.94 4.48 29.04
C GLU A 976 19.45 3.29 28.21
N LEU A 977 18.67 2.82 27.23
CA LEU A 977 19.13 1.79 26.29
C LEU A 977 20.22 2.32 25.36
N MET A 978 20.09 3.56 24.89
CA MET A 978 21.11 4.24 24.10
C MET A 978 22.40 4.43 24.93
N GLN A 979 22.28 4.79 26.21
CA GLN A 979 23.42 4.90 27.12
C GLN A 979 24.07 3.53 27.41
N GLU A 980 23.27 2.49 27.71
CA GLU A 980 23.74 1.11 27.92
C GLU A 980 24.47 0.53 26.69
N ILE A 981 24.16 1.00 25.47
CA ILE A 981 24.87 0.61 24.24
C ILE A 981 26.15 1.43 24.06
N LEU A 982 26.15 2.73 24.37
CA LEU A 982 27.37 3.57 24.33
C LEU A 982 28.44 3.02 25.28
N GLU A 983 28.09 2.79 26.54
CA GLU A 983 28.98 2.24 27.57
C GLU A 983 29.54 0.87 27.17
N ALA A 984 28.69 0.00 26.60
CA ALA A 984 29.13 -1.28 26.07
C ALA A 984 30.07 -1.12 24.86
N THR A 985 29.80 -0.18 23.95
CA THR A 985 30.65 0.11 22.78
C THR A 985 32.05 0.54 23.22
N GLU A 986 32.13 1.46 24.19
CA GLU A 986 33.40 1.90 24.76
C GLU A 986 34.13 0.80 25.51
N ALA A 987 33.42 -0.03 26.30
CA ALA A 987 34.02 -1.15 27.02
C ALA A 987 34.60 -2.19 26.03
N HIS A 988 33.85 -2.52 24.98
CA HIS A 988 34.26 -3.43 23.92
C HIS A 988 35.50 -2.92 23.17
N GLN A 989 35.60 -1.63 22.87
CA GLN A 989 36.77 -1.06 22.20
C GLN A 989 38.07 -1.15 23.05
N LYS A 990 37.94 -1.22 24.38
CA LYS A 990 39.07 -1.27 25.33
C LYS A 990 39.64 -2.69 25.53
N VAL A 991 39.03 -3.73 24.95
CA VAL A 991 39.46 -5.14 25.08
C VAL A 991 39.73 -5.80 23.73
N ASN A 992 40.69 -6.74 23.68
CA ASN A 992 41.05 -7.46 22.45
C ASN A 992 40.07 -8.61 22.10
N VAL A 993 39.40 -9.16 23.10
CA VAL A 993 38.55 -10.36 23.03
C VAL A 993 37.29 -10.13 23.84
N ILE A 994 36.14 -10.55 23.31
CA ILE A 994 34.81 -10.38 23.92
C ILE A 994 34.09 -11.74 23.90
N SER A 995 33.26 -12.04 24.91
CA SER A 995 32.49 -13.29 24.92
C SER A 995 31.38 -13.27 23.86
N LEU A 996 31.09 -14.42 23.26
CA LEU A 996 30.02 -14.56 22.27
C LEU A 996 28.66 -14.20 22.87
N ARG A 997 28.45 -14.48 24.17
CA ARG A 997 27.21 -14.17 24.90
C ARG A 997 27.01 -12.67 25.08
N ASP A 998 28.09 -11.93 25.36
CA ASP A 998 28.06 -10.48 25.51
C ASP A 998 27.89 -9.78 24.16
N LEU A 999 28.54 -10.28 23.09
CA LEU A 999 28.28 -9.80 21.74
C LEU A 999 26.83 -10.07 21.32
N GLN A 1000 26.30 -11.27 21.52
CA GLN A 1000 24.88 -11.59 21.23
C GLN A 1000 23.92 -10.65 21.98
N LYS A 1001 24.19 -10.37 23.26
CA LYS A 1001 23.42 -9.41 24.09
C LYS A 1001 23.51 -7.98 23.54
N TYR A 1002 24.69 -7.55 23.10
CA TYR A 1002 24.92 -6.24 22.48
C TYR A 1002 24.21 -6.12 21.12
N VAL A 1003 24.32 -7.12 20.25
CA VAL A 1003 23.65 -7.17 18.94
C VAL A 1003 22.13 -7.21 19.10
N GLY A 1004 21.60 -7.91 20.09
CA GLY A 1004 20.17 -7.88 20.42
C GLY A 1004 19.67 -6.46 20.72
N LYS A 1005 20.42 -5.68 21.52
CA LYS A 1005 20.12 -4.27 21.80
C LYS A 1005 20.24 -3.39 20.54
N ALA A 1006 21.33 -3.54 19.79
CA ALA A 1006 21.56 -2.76 18.56
C ALA A 1006 20.51 -3.04 17.47
N ASN A 1007 20.03 -4.29 17.38
CA ASN A 1007 18.96 -4.70 16.47
C ASN A 1007 17.60 -4.06 16.84
N TYR A 1008 17.30 -3.94 18.14
CA TYR A 1008 16.14 -3.17 18.60
C TYR A 1008 16.25 -1.70 18.20
N VAL A 1009 17.40 -1.06 18.42
CA VAL A 1009 17.62 0.35 18.02
C VAL A 1009 17.52 0.54 16.51
N ALA A 1010 18.08 -0.36 15.70
CA ALA A 1010 17.91 -0.36 14.24
C ALA A 1010 16.45 -0.67 13.79
N GLY A 1011 15.62 -1.18 14.69
CA GLY A 1011 14.17 -1.25 14.55
C GLY A 1011 13.49 0.14 14.47
N VAL A 1012 14.17 1.18 14.94
CA VAL A 1012 13.74 2.59 14.91
C VAL A 1012 14.62 3.42 13.96
N VAL A 1013 15.93 3.32 14.16
CA VAL A 1013 17.00 4.11 13.55
C VAL A 1013 17.62 3.30 12.40
N ASP A 1014 16.98 3.35 11.23
CA ASP A 1014 17.34 2.46 10.09
C ASP A 1014 18.80 2.67 9.60
N THR A 1015 19.47 3.78 9.92
CA THR A 1015 20.90 4.03 9.62
C THR A 1015 21.85 3.04 10.29
N TRP A 1016 21.44 2.38 11.39
CA TRP A 1016 22.25 1.35 12.06
C TRP A 1016 22.17 -0.03 11.38
N ARG A 1017 21.18 -0.26 10.50
CA ARG A 1017 20.92 -1.58 9.89
C ARG A 1017 22.11 -2.20 9.14
N PRO A 1018 22.89 -1.47 8.32
CA PRO A 1018 23.96 -2.09 7.52
C PRO A 1018 24.97 -2.85 8.39
N PHE A 1019 25.41 -2.22 9.49
CA PHE A 1019 26.44 -2.72 10.38
C PHE A 1019 26.02 -3.92 11.23
N LEU A 1020 24.71 -4.18 11.37
CA LEU A 1020 24.24 -5.40 12.02
C LEU A 1020 24.63 -6.65 11.23
N THR A 1021 24.75 -6.53 9.90
CA THR A 1021 25.18 -7.63 9.01
C THR A 1021 26.57 -8.12 9.42
N ASP A 1022 27.50 -7.19 9.64
CA ASP A 1022 28.88 -7.46 10.06
C ASP A 1022 28.91 -8.10 11.45
N LEU A 1023 28.10 -7.59 12.39
CA LEU A 1023 28.02 -8.14 13.74
C LEU A 1023 27.45 -9.56 13.76
N TRP A 1024 26.43 -9.85 12.94
CA TRP A 1024 25.90 -11.21 12.76
C TRP A 1024 26.90 -12.12 12.04
N ALA A 1025 27.65 -11.62 11.06
CA ALA A 1025 28.72 -12.38 10.42
C ALA A 1025 29.82 -12.77 11.42
N VAL A 1026 30.20 -11.88 12.35
CA VAL A 1026 31.14 -12.19 13.44
C VAL A 1026 30.56 -13.22 14.41
N ILE A 1027 29.30 -13.09 14.84
CA ILE A 1027 28.63 -14.08 15.71
C ILE A 1027 28.63 -15.47 15.07
N ASN A 1028 28.31 -15.55 13.77
CA ASN A 1028 28.20 -16.81 13.02
C ASN A 1028 29.55 -17.31 12.48
N SER A 1029 30.67 -16.65 12.79
CA SER A 1029 31.98 -17.01 12.24
C SER A 1029 32.59 -18.27 12.89
N CYS A 1030 32.94 -19.24 12.05
CA CYS A 1030 33.84 -20.36 12.36
C CYS A 1030 35.29 -19.86 12.47
N GLY A 1031 35.55 -18.94 13.41
CA GLY A 1031 36.88 -18.39 13.67
C GLY A 1031 37.92 -19.44 14.09
N PRO A 1032 39.21 -19.15 13.85
CA PRO A 1032 40.32 -20.12 13.89
C PRO A 1032 40.65 -20.64 15.30
N GLU A 1033 41.39 -21.75 15.35
CA GLU A 1033 41.75 -22.50 16.57
C GLU A 1033 42.45 -21.68 17.66
N SER A 1034 43.07 -20.55 17.31
CA SER A 1034 43.79 -19.66 18.23
C SER A 1034 42.88 -18.75 19.08
N ARG A 1035 41.55 -18.75 18.89
CA ARG A 1035 40.62 -17.96 19.72
C ARG A 1035 40.27 -18.69 21.03
N PRO A 1036 40.10 -17.98 22.16
CA PRO A 1036 39.49 -18.55 23.36
C PRO A 1036 38.09 -19.11 23.06
N LYS A 1037 37.74 -20.25 23.67
CA LYS A 1037 36.43 -20.90 23.47
C LYS A 1037 35.29 -19.93 23.82
N ASN A 1038 34.25 -19.92 22.99
CA ASN A 1038 33.07 -19.05 23.11
C ASN A 1038 33.37 -17.54 23.11
N CYS A 1039 34.46 -17.11 22.47
CA CYS A 1039 34.84 -15.70 22.31
C CYS A 1039 35.09 -15.30 20.84
N VAL A 1040 35.13 -13.98 20.61
CA VAL A 1040 35.41 -13.33 19.32
C VAL A 1040 36.46 -12.24 19.48
N TRP A 1041 37.19 -11.91 18.41
CA TRP A 1041 38.20 -10.84 18.44
C TRP A 1041 37.56 -9.50 18.09
N THR A 1042 37.78 -8.47 18.91
CA THR A 1042 37.24 -7.12 18.70
C THR A 1042 37.65 -6.54 17.33
N LYS A 1043 38.86 -6.89 16.85
CA LYS A 1043 39.37 -6.49 15.52
C LYS A 1043 38.46 -6.90 14.36
N GLN A 1044 37.65 -7.96 14.49
CA GLN A 1044 36.73 -8.42 13.43
C GLN A 1044 35.56 -7.44 13.16
N TRP A 1045 35.28 -6.51 14.08
CA TRP A 1045 34.16 -5.57 13.99
C TRP A 1045 34.48 -4.17 14.55
N ALA A 1046 35.77 -3.83 14.66
CA ALA A 1046 36.23 -2.55 15.20
C ALA A 1046 35.78 -1.34 14.36
N HIS A 1047 35.49 -1.54 13.07
CA HIS A 1047 34.89 -0.51 12.22
C HIS A 1047 33.45 -0.19 12.64
N VAL A 1048 32.68 -1.19 13.08
CA VAL A 1048 31.32 -0.99 13.60
C VAL A 1048 31.35 -0.20 14.91
N THR A 1049 32.26 -0.51 15.84
CA THR A 1049 32.36 0.26 17.10
C THR A 1049 32.81 1.70 16.84
N ALA A 1050 33.75 1.93 15.91
CA ALA A 1050 34.17 3.27 15.51
C ALA A 1050 33.01 4.08 14.91
N LEU A 1051 32.23 3.50 13.99
CA LEU A 1051 31.07 4.16 13.39
C LEU A 1051 29.94 4.40 14.40
N PHE A 1052 29.72 3.48 15.34
CA PHE A 1052 28.75 3.67 16.43
C PHE A 1052 29.15 4.87 17.30
N LEU A 1053 30.42 4.96 17.73
CA LEU A 1053 30.92 6.12 18.47
C LEU A 1053 30.82 7.43 17.67
N ALA A 1054 31.05 7.40 16.35
CA ALA A 1054 30.85 8.56 15.48
C ALA A 1054 29.37 9.02 15.44
N PHE A 1055 28.40 8.08 15.41
CA PHE A 1055 26.98 8.41 15.54
C PHE A 1055 26.66 9.04 16.91
N TYR A 1056 27.21 8.50 18.01
CA TYR A 1056 27.00 9.05 19.37
C TYR A 1056 27.58 10.45 19.57
N ARG A 1057 28.68 10.78 18.90
CA ARG A 1057 29.30 12.11 18.96
C ARG A 1057 28.68 13.12 17.97
N GLY A 1058 27.78 12.67 17.08
CA GLY A 1058 27.23 13.49 16.00
C GLY A 1058 28.26 13.83 14.91
N GLU A 1059 29.37 13.08 14.82
CA GLU A 1059 30.39 13.25 13.77
C GLU A 1059 29.85 12.86 12.39
N VAL A 1060 28.97 11.85 12.35
CA VAL A 1060 28.30 11.33 11.14
C VAL A 1060 26.85 10.98 11.49
N GLY A 1061 25.91 11.27 10.59
CA GLY A 1061 24.50 10.82 10.69
C GLY A 1061 23.73 11.35 11.91
N THR A 1062 22.63 10.68 12.26
CA THR A 1062 21.82 10.96 13.46
C THR A 1062 21.39 9.67 14.15
N LEU A 1063 21.39 9.68 15.49
CA LEU A 1063 20.77 8.64 16.34
C LEU A 1063 19.24 8.79 16.45
N THR A 1064 18.70 9.84 15.85
CA THR A 1064 17.30 10.23 15.88
C THR A 1064 16.75 10.20 14.46
N ARG A 1065 15.53 9.70 14.30
CA ARG A 1065 14.81 9.68 13.03
C ARG A 1065 13.71 10.74 13.02
N GLU A 1066 13.75 11.61 12.02
CA GLU A 1066 12.73 12.65 11.83
C GLU A 1066 11.82 12.28 10.66
N TYR A 1067 10.51 12.26 10.91
CA TYR A 1067 9.46 12.09 9.93
C TYR A 1067 8.66 13.38 9.78
N ARG A 1068 8.21 13.72 8.58
CA ARG A 1068 7.55 15.00 8.25
C ARG A 1068 6.26 14.77 7.47
N VAL A 1069 5.24 15.59 7.71
CA VAL A 1069 3.97 15.56 6.97
C VAL A 1069 4.20 15.78 5.47
N SER A 1070 5.12 16.67 5.09
CA SER A 1070 5.53 16.87 3.69
C SER A 1070 6.12 15.60 3.05
N HIS A 1071 6.99 14.88 3.74
CA HIS A 1071 7.56 13.61 3.28
C HIS A 1071 6.50 12.50 3.20
N TYR A 1072 5.67 12.36 4.22
CA TYR A 1072 4.64 11.32 4.34
C TYR A 1072 3.60 11.36 3.20
N PHE A 1073 3.22 12.57 2.75
CA PHE A 1073 2.33 12.75 1.61
C PHE A 1073 3.06 12.97 0.27
N GLY A 1074 4.37 12.75 0.20
CA GLY A 1074 5.16 12.90 -1.04
C GLY A 1074 5.16 14.32 -1.62
N ARG A 1075 4.86 15.35 -0.81
CA ARG A 1075 4.70 16.77 -1.21
C ARG A 1075 6.04 17.51 -1.38
N VAL A 1076 7.12 16.78 -1.64
CA VAL A 1076 8.48 17.31 -1.73
C VAL A 1076 9.09 17.06 -3.10
N ILE A 1077 10.11 17.83 -3.42
CA ILE A 1077 10.81 17.77 -4.71
C ILE A 1077 11.31 16.33 -4.92
N LYS A 1078 11.02 15.77 -6.11
CA LYS A 1078 11.52 14.44 -6.50
C LYS A 1078 12.85 14.59 -7.22
N MET A 1079 13.89 14.08 -6.60
CA MET A 1079 15.25 14.06 -7.14
C MET A 1079 15.60 12.63 -7.57
N ARG A 1080 16.25 12.46 -8.72
CA ARG A 1080 16.79 11.17 -9.16
C ARG A 1080 18.28 11.31 -9.42
N ILE A 1081 19.07 10.42 -8.84
CA ILE A 1081 20.47 10.18 -9.18
C ILE A 1081 20.49 8.90 -10.01
N VAL A 1082 21.00 8.98 -11.23
CA VAL A 1082 21.27 7.83 -12.08
C VAL A 1082 22.78 7.77 -12.27
N THR A 1083 23.37 6.60 -12.07
CA THR A 1083 24.81 6.38 -12.23
C THR A 1083 25.07 5.15 -13.05
N ASP A 1084 26.14 5.19 -13.84
CA ASP A 1084 26.59 4.10 -14.69
C ASP A 1084 28.12 3.98 -14.54
N ALA A 1085 28.64 2.78 -14.76
CA ALA A 1085 30.06 2.54 -14.76
C ALA A 1085 30.43 1.47 -15.78
N CYS A 1086 31.65 1.54 -16.29
CA CYS A 1086 32.22 0.53 -17.17
C CYS A 1086 33.70 0.30 -16.80
N PRO A 1087 34.36 -0.72 -17.37
CA PRO A 1087 35.77 -1.03 -17.12
C PRO A 1087 36.80 0.07 -17.47
N TRP A 1088 36.37 1.24 -17.93
CA TRP A 1088 37.22 2.38 -18.29
C TRP A 1088 36.89 3.67 -17.53
N GLY A 1089 35.69 3.81 -16.96
CA GLY A 1089 35.21 5.07 -16.42
C GLY A 1089 33.85 4.98 -15.71
N ILE A 1090 33.51 6.08 -15.03
CA ILE A 1090 32.29 6.26 -14.24
C ILE A 1090 31.51 7.47 -14.73
N GLY A 1091 30.20 7.49 -14.51
CA GLY A 1091 29.39 8.66 -14.82
C GLY A 1091 28.00 8.64 -14.20
N GLY A 1092 27.25 9.71 -14.43
CA GLY A 1092 25.87 9.81 -13.97
C GLY A 1092 25.27 11.19 -14.13
N PHE A 1093 23.97 11.29 -13.85
CA PHE A 1093 23.24 12.55 -13.84
C PHE A 1093 22.29 12.70 -12.65
N LEU A 1094 22.07 13.96 -12.27
CA LEU A 1094 21.07 14.40 -11.31
C LEU A 1094 19.89 14.98 -12.07
N ALA A 1095 18.69 14.47 -11.81
CA ALA A 1095 17.44 15.01 -12.33
C ALA A 1095 16.51 15.49 -11.21
N MET A 1096 15.72 16.52 -11.51
CA MET A 1096 14.67 17.08 -10.65
C MET A 1096 13.35 16.99 -11.40
N HIS A 1097 12.35 16.32 -10.84
CA HIS A 1097 11.07 16.01 -11.51
C HIS A 1097 11.23 15.34 -12.89
N ASN A 1098 12.20 14.43 -13.02
CA ASN A 1098 12.64 13.77 -14.27
C ASN A 1098 13.35 14.68 -15.31
N THR A 1099 13.53 15.97 -15.06
CA THR A 1099 14.37 16.85 -15.90
C THR A 1099 15.83 16.81 -15.42
N PRO A 1100 16.82 16.46 -16.26
CA PRO A 1100 18.24 16.55 -15.90
C PRO A 1100 18.65 17.98 -15.52
N ILE A 1101 19.46 18.14 -14.46
CA ILE A 1101 19.96 19.44 -13.99
C ILE A 1101 21.48 19.48 -13.78
N ALA A 1102 22.15 18.33 -13.66
CA ALA A 1102 23.61 18.22 -13.60
C ALA A 1102 24.05 16.83 -14.07
N TYR A 1103 25.29 16.68 -14.53
CA TYR A 1103 25.90 15.40 -14.88
C TYR A 1103 27.40 15.38 -14.53
N PHE A 1104 27.99 14.19 -14.51
CA PHE A 1104 29.43 13.99 -14.47
C PHE A 1104 29.82 12.75 -15.29
N SER A 1105 31.09 12.72 -15.67
CA SER A 1105 31.76 11.59 -16.33
C SER A 1105 33.24 11.70 -16.00
N ASP A 1106 33.88 10.63 -15.56
CA ASP A 1106 35.31 10.61 -15.26
C ASP A 1106 35.94 9.26 -15.66
N ALA A 1107 37.24 9.25 -15.93
CA ALA A 1107 37.97 8.01 -16.21
C ALA A 1107 38.42 7.38 -14.90
N LEU A 1108 38.45 6.04 -14.82
CA LEU A 1108 39.08 5.36 -13.68
C LEU A 1108 40.56 5.77 -13.63
N CYS A 1109 41.05 6.24 -12.50
CA CYS A 1109 42.48 6.53 -12.33
C CYS A 1109 43.23 5.29 -11.81
N ASP A 1110 44.55 5.28 -11.90
CA ASP A 1110 45.32 4.08 -11.55
C ASP A 1110 45.25 3.74 -10.04
N PHE A 1111 44.96 4.73 -9.20
CA PHE A 1111 44.63 4.53 -7.78
C PHE A 1111 43.28 3.80 -7.57
N ASP A 1112 42.28 4.01 -8.44
CA ASP A 1112 41.01 3.27 -8.36
C ASP A 1112 41.22 1.79 -8.71
N LEU A 1113 42.10 1.51 -9.68
CA LEU A 1113 42.51 0.16 -10.10
C LEU A 1113 43.27 -0.58 -8.98
N GLU A 1114 44.25 0.09 -8.36
CA GLU A 1114 44.97 -0.42 -7.19
C GLU A 1114 44.02 -0.70 -6.01
N LEU A 1115 43.06 0.19 -5.74
CA LEU A 1115 42.11 0.07 -4.62
C LEU A 1115 41.08 -1.07 -4.81
N ALA A 1116 40.76 -1.43 -6.04
CA ALA A 1116 39.79 -2.49 -6.37
C ALA A 1116 40.44 -3.86 -6.66
N GLU A 1117 41.78 -3.96 -6.66
CA GLU A 1117 42.54 -5.13 -7.12
C GLU A 1117 42.15 -5.60 -8.54
N ALA A 1118 41.83 -4.65 -9.44
CA ALA A 1118 41.20 -4.92 -10.74
C ALA A 1118 41.89 -4.23 -11.93
N GLU A 1119 42.01 -4.93 -13.07
CA GLU A 1119 42.65 -4.41 -14.28
C GLU A 1119 41.73 -3.50 -15.12
N ARG A 1120 42.32 -2.45 -15.71
CA ARG A 1120 41.62 -1.54 -16.64
C ARG A 1120 41.11 -2.31 -17.86
N GLY A 1121 39.81 -2.25 -18.13
CA GLY A 1121 39.16 -3.03 -19.17
C GLY A 1121 38.57 -4.37 -18.71
N SER A 1122 38.85 -4.83 -17.48
CA SER A 1122 38.20 -6.03 -16.92
C SER A 1122 36.79 -5.74 -16.37
N PRO A 1123 35.79 -6.62 -16.61
CA PRO A 1123 34.50 -6.57 -15.93
C PRO A 1123 34.56 -6.97 -14.45
N ASP A 1124 35.66 -7.53 -13.94
CA ASP A 1124 35.74 -8.04 -12.56
C ASP A 1124 35.48 -6.96 -11.51
N GLY A 1125 35.93 -5.72 -11.77
CA GLY A 1125 35.71 -4.56 -10.89
C GLY A 1125 34.32 -3.91 -11.00
N GLN A 1126 33.42 -4.37 -11.86
CA GLN A 1126 32.20 -3.65 -12.24
C GLN A 1126 31.34 -3.19 -11.04
N GLN A 1127 31.14 -4.03 -10.03
CA GLN A 1127 30.36 -3.67 -8.83
C GLN A 1127 31.05 -2.60 -7.96
N VAL A 1128 32.39 -2.57 -7.97
CA VAL A 1128 33.20 -1.54 -7.30
C VAL A 1128 33.10 -0.23 -8.08
N TRP A 1129 33.12 -0.27 -9.42
CA TRP A 1129 32.96 0.91 -10.27
C TRP A 1129 31.56 1.53 -10.16
N GLU A 1130 30.50 0.72 -10.12
CA GLU A 1130 29.12 1.18 -9.86
C GLU A 1130 28.99 1.84 -8.48
N SER A 1131 29.63 1.25 -7.46
CA SER A 1131 29.68 1.80 -6.10
C SER A 1131 30.48 3.12 -6.02
N LEU A 1132 31.58 3.22 -6.76
CA LEU A 1132 32.42 4.41 -6.87
C LEU A 1132 31.67 5.54 -7.61
N ALA A 1133 30.99 5.24 -8.72
CA ALA A 1133 30.16 6.18 -9.45
C ALA A 1133 29.06 6.77 -8.54
N LEU A 1134 28.40 5.93 -7.75
CA LEU A 1134 27.40 6.38 -6.76
C LEU A 1134 28.03 7.23 -5.64
N LEU A 1135 29.21 6.87 -5.13
CA LEU A 1135 29.93 7.66 -4.12
C LEU A 1135 30.35 9.04 -4.66
N VAL A 1136 30.82 9.11 -5.90
CA VAL A 1136 31.18 10.37 -6.59
C VAL A 1136 29.94 11.23 -6.82
N ALA A 1137 28.84 10.65 -7.33
CA ALA A 1137 27.55 11.33 -7.50
C ALA A 1137 27.04 11.94 -6.18
N LEU A 1138 27.07 11.16 -5.09
CA LEU A 1138 26.66 11.63 -3.78
C LEU A 1138 27.58 12.75 -3.27
N ARG A 1139 28.91 12.62 -3.38
CA ARG A 1139 29.83 13.69 -2.97
C ARG A 1139 29.64 14.98 -3.79
N LEU A 1140 29.60 14.87 -5.12
CA LEU A 1140 29.46 15.99 -6.03
C LEU A 1140 28.15 16.79 -5.81
N TRP A 1141 27.04 16.09 -5.56
CA TRP A 1141 25.72 16.71 -5.40
C TRP A 1141 25.27 16.88 -3.95
N THR A 1142 26.18 16.82 -2.98
CA THR A 1142 25.94 17.07 -1.54
C THR A 1142 25.08 18.32 -1.29
N SER A 1143 25.32 19.40 -2.06
CA SER A 1143 24.58 20.66 -2.01
C SER A 1143 23.08 20.52 -2.33
N HIS A 1144 22.71 19.55 -3.18
CA HIS A 1144 21.33 19.27 -3.57
C HIS A 1144 20.63 18.37 -2.56
N TRP A 1145 21.29 17.33 -2.04
CA TRP A 1145 20.62 16.31 -1.23
C TRP A 1145 20.71 16.50 0.30
N VAL A 1146 21.75 17.16 0.84
CA VAL A 1146 21.84 17.42 2.29
C VAL A 1146 20.90 18.53 2.76
N LYS A 1147 20.58 19.49 1.89
CA LYS A 1147 19.93 20.77 2.27
C LYS A 1147 18.46 20.91 1.86
N ARG A 1148 17.84 19.89 1.27
CA ARG A 1148 16.46 19.95 0.79
C ARG A 1148 15.65 18.75 1.30
N GLY A 1149 14.48 19.03 1.87
CA GLY A 1149 13.42 18.03 2.03
C GLY A 1149 12.96 17.59 0.64
N SER A 1150 13.29 16.38 0.24
CA SER A 1150 13.14 15.85 -1.12
C SER A 1150 13.22 14.33 -1.07
N ILE A 1151 12.57 13.67 -2.03
CA ILE A 1151 12.62 12.21 -2.17
C ILE A 1151 13.67 11.88 -3.23
N TYR A 1152 14.63 11.02 -2.88
CA TYR A 1152 15.72 10.59 -3.75
C TYR A 1152 15.43 9.19 -4.29
N THR A 1153 15.56 9.02 -5.62
CA THR A 1153 15.68 7.72 -6.26
C THR A 1153 17.12 7.54 -6.72
N LEU A 1154 17.74 6.42 -6.36
CA LEU A 1154 19.05 5.99 -6.86
C LEU A 1154 18.82 4.87 -7.89
N ASP A 1155 19.39 4.98 -9.07
CA ASP A 1155 19.24 3.99 -10.15
C ASP A 1155 20.61 3.66 -10.78
N PRO A 1156 21.25 2.55 -10.36
CA PRO A 1156 22.53 2.08 -10.91
C PRO A 1156 22.30 1.10 -12.08
N THR A 1157 21.64 1.55 -13.16
CA THR A 1157 21.36 0.69 -14.34
C THR A 1157 21.15 1.50 -15.63
N ALA A 1158 22.20 2.09 -16.23
CA ALA A 1158 22.05 3.05 -17.33
C ALA A 1158 22.91 2.77 -18.59
N TYR A 1159 22.98 1.48 -18.97
CA TYR A 1159 23.57 0.76 -20.13
C TYR A 1159 23.81 1.44 -21.52
N ARG A 1160 23.70 2.76 -21.69
CA ARG A 1160 23.88 3.49 -22.96
C ARG A 1160 24.52 4.89 -22.85
N LEU A 1161 25.06 5.31 -21.69
CA LEU A 1161 25.56 6.68 -21.53
C LEU A 1161 27.07 6.90 -21.77
N LEU A 1162 27.91 5.86 -21.65
CA LEU A 1162 29.38 5.98 -21.77
C LEU A 1162 29.90 5.80 -23.20
N ALA A 1163 29.27 6.48 -24.17
CA ALA A 1163 29.63 6.44 -25.59
C ALA A 1163 29.38 7.79 -26.32
N CYS A 1164 30.09 8.83 -25.88
CA CYS A 1164 30.24 10.14 -26.55
C CYS A 1164 31.70 10.58 -26.44
#